data_AF-A0A5C9EHU6-F1
#
_entry.id   AF-A0A5C9EHU6-F1
#
_cell.length_a   1.000
_cell.length_b   1.000
_cell.length_c   1.000
_cell.angle_alpha   90.00
_cell.angle_beta   90.00
_cell.angle_gamma   90.00
#
_symmetry.space_group_name_H-M   'P 1'
#
loop_
_entity.id
_entity.type
_entity.pdbx_description
1 polymer ?
#
loop_
_entity_poly.entity_id
_entity_poly.type
_entity_poly.pdbx_seq_one_letter_code
_entity_poly.pdbx_strand_id
1 'polypeptide(L)'
;MNSIFDKIIEPTEKFTFLVGAGISMDTPSRVPSAKKFVETLVRLCVPVKEIDSILQKESLRYEVFIEQIQQYIDKSLRFLDFLETKMEPNIIHYFLAHNIINNKNHVITTNFDYLIEYALVKLLSKEEKKKINPIILRKQYLDLNQINDLTNITQFLLFKLHGSKRNLITEQNTFESLVTTISSLGKGREEGETFNIEPYKKPIISKIIKDRALVILGYSGSDDFDITPFLKEIIQYKKIIWIDHIPESEDIEINNFNSVQNSDLSKQEKFLYHIKNTHNIETSLIKANTKTFISEFLWPRILQSVEITKIKSEDDMNYLDFDEWIKTLDEYKNIDIITQYKFAGYLYYSLSDWRNALRVWQKGLEMAKSMNDIKGEAEFLTNVASLPSSELTLDKRLENLEIAKELYNNLNDYEGQSSCLNNIGIIYSNNVDFKNAINYYLESLKLNEIHDDLEGSIVPLLNLGATYGKMGNQDKALDYYQRVISIVNKTGDLQHKAQALMNIGVVYKASGENEEALKFFEDALKIDILLGTLPEQTVRLNYIGLLYQELGDYDKALDFFNRGLYLATEINDYESKVSLLHMIGNLYAFLNNEEEATNNWENALKICEEQDMIHNKINILNSMGSSAYNLGNYDDALELFNRSLEVAQRIGDKNFIIEMYNSIAVVSHSIQDYERAYNSYLMILDLLKDEDNIESKAKYLRSMAISYYSYTQDGEMAIEILKEAQEIYERLGDAQTKEEIKKDIEQIQYQ
;
A
#
# COMPACT_ATOMS: atom_id res chain seq x y z
N MET A 1 -37.35 -12.84 27.28
CA MET A 1 -35.93 -12.68 26.92
C MET A 1 -35.26 -14.02 26.62
N ASN A 2 -35.27 -15.00 27.53
CA ASN A 2 -34.70 -16.33 27.25
C ASN A 2 -35.23 -17.00 25.97
N SER A 3 -36.54 -17.00 25.75
CA SER A 3 -37.16 -17.54 24.52
C SER A 3 -36.81 -16.78 23.23
N ILE A 4 -36.34 -15.53 23.33
CA ILE A 4 -35.84 -14.76 22.19
C ILE A 4 -34.40 -15.18 21.91
N PHE A 5 -33.57 -15.31 22.94
CA PHE A 5 -32.20 -15.79 22.82
C PHE A 5 -32.11 -17.23 22.34
N ASP A 6 -33.06 -18.09 22.70
CA ASP A 6 -33.08 -19.48 22.22
C ASP A 6 -33.35 -19.57 20.70
N LYS A 7 -33.87 -18.48 20.09
CA LYS A 7 -33.98 -18.36 18.62
C LYS A 7 -32.71 -17.81 17.99
N ILE A 8 -31.97 -16.97 18.71
CA ILE A 8 -30.74 -16.32 18.21
C ILE A 8 -29.53 -17.23 18.39
N ILE A 9 -29.47 -18.04 19.46
CA ILE A 9 -28.35 -18.90 19.83
C ILE A 9 -28.90 -20.30 20.08
N GLU A 10 -28.61 -21.23 19.16
CA GLU A 10 -28.99 -22.62 19.34
C GLU A 10 -27.84 -23.37 20.03
N PRO A 11 -28.08 -24.12 21.13
CA PRO A 11 -27.00 -24.79 21.87
C PRO A 11 -26.16 -25.78 21.04
N THR A 12 -26.73 -26.34 19.98
CA THR A 12 -26.06 -27.32 19.10
C THR A 12 -25.29 -26.67 17.94
N GLU A 13 -25.31 -25.34 17.82
CA GLU A 13 -24.59 -24.64 16.77
C GLU A 13 -23.07 -24.69 16.97
N LYS A 14 -22.37 -24.66 15.83
CA LYS A 14 -20.93 -24.43 15.80
C LYS A 14 -20.67 -22.93 15.71
N PHE A 15 -19.84 -22.43 16.61
CA PHE A 15 -19.54 -20.99 16.70
C PHE A 15 -18.12 -20.70 16.26
N THR A 16 -17.93 -19.52 15.67
CA THR A 16 -16.64 -18.88 15.51
C THR A 16 -16.72 -17.51 16.16
N PHE A 17 -15.77 -17.19 17.02
CA PHE A 17 -15.71 -15.93 17.74
C PHE A 17 -14.68 -15.01 17.09
N LEU A 18 -15.11 -13.81 16.70
CA LEU A 18 -14.24 -12.73 16.25
C LEU A 18 -14.13 -11.69 17.36
N VAL A 19 -12.92 -11.47 17.85
CA VAL A 19 -12.64 -10.71 19.07
C VAL A 19 -11.86 -9.45 18.75
N GLY A 20 -12.47 -8.29 19.01
CA GLY A 20 -11.98 -6.94 18.73
C GLY A 20 -11.19 -6.28 19.87
N ALA A 21 -10.66 -5.07 19.61
CA ALA A 21 -10.04 -4.17 20.59
C ALA A 21 -10.99 -3.86 21.75
N GLY A 22 -10.56 -4.13 22.99
CA GLY A 22 -11.31 -3.76 24.20
C GLY A 22 -12.09 -4.89 24.91
N ILE A 23 -11.96 -6.15 24.48
CA ILE A 23 -12.48 -7.31 25.24
C ILE A 23 -11.92 -7.42 26.69
N SER A 24 -10.87 -6.65 26.94
CA SER A 24 -10.07 -6.61 28.14
C SER A 24 -10.30 -5.36 29.00
N MET A 25 -11.25 -4.48 28.65
CA MET A 25 -11.60 -3.27 29.42
C MET A 25 -12.26 -3.58 30.76
N ASP A 26 -12.99 -4.69 30.84
CA ASP A 26 -13.69 -5.13 32.05
C ASP A 26 -12.73 -5.62 33.15
N THR A 27 -13.18 -5.52 34.40
CA THR A 27 -12.44 -6.05 35.55
C THR A 27 -12.32 -7.59 35.49
N PRO A 28 -11.15 -8.15 35.84
CA PRO A 28 -9.97 -7.51 36.44
C PRO A 28 -8.86 -7.04 35.47
N SER A 29 -8.99 -7.24 34.16
CA SER A 29 -7.90 -7.01 33.20
C SER A 29 -7.61 -5.52 32.92
N ARG A 30 -8.64 -4.67 32.81
CA ARG A 30 -8.55 -3.21 32.58
C ARG A 30 -7.45 -2.77 31.58
N VAL A 31 -7.41 -3.40 30.41
CA VAL A 31 -6.50 -3.03 29.31
C VAL A 31 -7.19 -2.02 28.40
N PRO A 32 -6.54 -0.91 28.01
CA PRO A 32 -7.11 0.14 27.17
C PRO A 32 -7.53 -0.34 25.78
N SER A 33 -8.45 0.41 25.16
CA SER A 33 -8.76 0.29 23.74
C SER A 33 -7.64 0.87 22.87
N ALA A 34 -7.56 0.44 21.60
CA ALA A 34 -6.65 1.00 20.61
C ALA A 34 -6.77 2.53 20.47
N LYS A 35 -8.01 3.05 20.49
CA LYS A 35 -8.27 4.49 20.48
C LYS A 35 -7.68 5.21 21.70
N LYS A 36 -7.78 4.60 22.89
CA LYS A 36 -7.18 5.17 24.10
C LYS A 36 -5.66 5.18 24.01
N PHE A 37 -5.03 4.14 23.44
CA PHE A 37 -3.59 4.16 23.14
C PHE A 37 -3.23 5.33 22.22
N VAL A 38 -3.90 5.46 21.06
CA VAL A 38 -3.64 6.54 20.10
C VAL A 38 -3.85 7.91 20.74
N GLU A 39 -4.95 8.12 21.45
CA GLU A 39 -5.24 9.40 22.09
C GLU A 39 -4.15 9.79 23.09
N THR A 40 -3.78 8.88 23.99
CA THR A 40 -2.76 9.15 25.00
C THR A 40 -1.39 9.40 24.36
N LEU A 41 -1.01 8.60 23.36
CA LEU A 41 0.26 8.75 22.65
C LEU A 41 0.31 10.04 21.80
N VAL A 42 -0.75 10.41 21.08
CA VAL A 42 -0.82 11.69 20.36
C VAL A 42 -0.65 12.86 21.32
N ARG A 43 -1.32 12.84 22.48
CA ARG A 43 -1.19 13.89 23.49
C ARG A 43 0.23 14.04 24.05
N LEU A 44 1.02 12.97 24.02
CA LEU A 44 2.42 12.98 24.48
C LEU A 44 3.41 13.36 23.36
N CYS A 45 3.17 12.86 22.15
CA CYS A 45 4.14 12.89 21.05
C CYS A 45 3.92 14.03 20.04
N VAL A 46 2.80 14.75 20.10
CA VAL A 46 2.43 15.78 19.11
C VAL A 46 2.27 17.16 19.77
N PRO A 47 2.57 18.28 19.08
CA PRO A 47 2.37 19.61 19.64
C PRO A 47 0.89 19.85 19.98
N VAL A 48 0.62 20.50 21.11
CA VAL A 48 -0.76 20.72 21.63
C VAL A 48 -1.72 21.30 20.58
N LYS A 49 -1.23 22.19 19.71
CA LYS A 49 -2.03 22.84 18.64
C LYS A 49 -2.44 21.89 17.52
N GLU A 50 -1.76 20.76 17.37
CA GLU A 50 -1.98 19.79 16.29
C GLU A 50 -2.78 18.57 16.76
N ILE A 51 -2.94 18.36 18.08
CA ILE A 51 -3.64 17.20 18.67
C ILE A 51 -5.05 17.04 18.08
N ASP A 52 -5.87 18.08 18.14
CA ASP A 52 -7.27 17.99 17.66
C ASP A 52 -7.33 17.77 16.16
N SER A 53 -6.46 18.44 15.40
CA SER A 53 -6.36 18.29 13.94
C SER A 53 -6.00 16.86 13.54
N ILE A 54 -5.03 16.24 14.24
CA ILE A 54 -4.59 14.87 13.99
C ILE A 54 -5.66 13.86 14.43
N LEU A 55 -6.22 13.99 15.64
CA LEU A 55 -7.24 13.05 16.13
C LEU A 55 -8.57 13.10 15.36
N GLN A 56 -8.82 14.19 14.62
CA GLN A 56 -9.99 14.33 13.75
C GLN A 56 -9.76 13.80 12.33
N LYS A 57 -8.53 13.39 11.97
CA LYS A 57 -8.27 12.80 10.65
C LYS A 57 -8.94 11.43 10.55
N GLU A 58 -9.88 11.31 9.62
CA GLU A 58 -10.54 10.03 9.33
C GLU A 58 -9.56 8.96 8.84
N SER A 59 -8.46 9.37 8.20
CA SER A 59 -7.38 8.51 7.74
C SER A 59 -6.38 8.09 8.83
N LEU A 60 -6.43 8.67 10.04
CA LEU A 60 -5.52 8.31 11.13
C LEU A 60 -5.93 6.98 11.76
N ARG A 61 -5.42 5.91 11.18
CA ARG A 61 -5.63 4.55 11.68
C ARG A 61 -4.61 4.19 12.75
N TYR A 62 -4.98 3.23 13.60
CA TYR A 62 -4.12 2.72 14.65
C TYR A 62 -2.77 2.25 14.09
N GLU A 63 -2.77 1.50 13.00
CA GLU A 63 -1.56 0.87 12.45
C GLU A 63 -0.62 1.87 11.82
N VAL A 64 -1.17 2.83 11.06
CA VAL A 64 -0.41 3.96 10.50
C VAL A 64 0.26 4.71 11.66
N PHE A 65 -0.49 5.00 12.71
CA PHE A 65 0.04 5.70 13.88
C PHE A 65 1.12 4.88 14.60
N ILE A 66 0.91 3.57 14.81
CA ILE A 66 1.89 2.69 15.46
C ILE A 66 3.16 2.54 14.63
N GLU A 67 3.08 2.47 13.30
CA GLU A 67 4.25 2.46 12.42
C GLU A 67 5.08 3.73 12.61
N GLN A 68 4.43 4.90 12.64
CA GLN A 68 5.13 6.15 12.89
C GLN A 68 5.73 6.19 14.31
N ILE A 69 4.99 5.72 15.33
CA ILE A 69 5.52 5.63 16.70
C ILE A 69 6.75 4.74 16.74
N GLN A 70 6.70 3.57 16.10
CA GLN A 70 7.84 2.67 16.01
C GLN A 70 9.05 3.38 15.41
N GLN A 71 8.85 4.06 14.29
CA GLN A 71 9.96 4.60 13.53
C GLN A 71 10.65 5.77 14.25
N TYR A 72 9.88 6.62 14.93
CA TYR A 72 10.38 7.92 15.39
C TYR A 72 10.41 8.13 16.89
N ILE A 73 9.61 7.38 17.68
CA ILE A 73 9.50 7.57 19.13
C ILE A 73 9.94 6.32 19.90
N ASP A 74 9.38 5.16 19.56
CA ASP A 74 9.48 3.92 20.33
C ASP A 74 9.76 2.71 19.42
N LYS A 75 11.02 2.58 18.98
CA LYS A 75 11.51 1.53 18.06
C LYS A 75 11.13 0.11 18.44
N SER A 76 11.02 -0.16 19.75
CA SER A 76 10.69 -1.49 20.28
C SER A 76 9.22 -1.65 20.62
N LEU A 77 8.37 -0.65 20.33
CA LEU A 77 6.94 -0.61 20.66
C LEU A 77 6.69 -0.92 22.14
N ARG A 78 7.53 -0.41 23.05
CA ARG A 78 7.46 -0.69 24.48
C ARG A 78 6.14 -0.28 25.11
N PHE A 79 5.40 0.67 24.54
CA PHE A 79 4.05 0.96 25.02
C PHE A 79 3.14 -0.29 25.03
N LEU A 80 3.36 -1.25 24.12
CA LEU A 80 2.63 -2.54 24.08
C LEU A 80 3.01 -3.47 25.23
N ASP A 81 4.14 -3.26 25.90
CA ASP A 81 4.53 -4.07 27.07
C ASP A 81 3.53 -3.88 28.23
N PHE A 82 2.74 -2.81 28.20
CA PHE A 82 1.62 -2.61 29.11
C PHE A 82 0.67 -3.81 29.12
N LEU A 83 0.45 -4.44 27.96
CA LEU A 83 -0.45 -5.59 27.80
C LEU A 83 0.07 -6.81 28.57
N GLU A 84 1.37 -6.91 28.80
CA GLU A 84 1.98 -7.98 29.60
C GLU A 84 1.95 -7.68 31.10
N THR A 85 1.68 -6.44 31.51
CA THR A 85 1.51 -6.11 32.94
C THR A 85 0.18 -6.62 33.49
N LYS A 86 -0.80 -6.89 32.61
CA LYS A 86 -2.14 -7.35 32.95
C LYS A 86 -2.24 -8.85 32.67
N MET A 87 -2.15 -9.64 33.73
CA MET A 87 -2.00 -11.11 33.64
C MET A 87 -3.27 -11.86 34.04
N GLU A 88 -4.31 -11.14 34.44
CA GLU A 88 -5.55 -11.71 34.98
C GLU A 88 -6.67 -11.67 33.94
N PRO A 89 -7.02 -12.82 33.32
CA PRO A 89 -8.12 -12.87 32.38
C PRO A 89 -9.46 -12.62 33.07
N ASN A 90 -10.32 -11.84 32.43
CA ASN A 90 -11.72 -11.68 32.85
C ASN A 90 -12.61 -12.84 32.35
N ILE A 91 -13.92 -12.78 32.65
CA ILE A 91 -14.87 -13.84 32.30
C ILE A 91 -15.00 -14.11 30.81
N ILE A 92 -14.80 -13.08 30.00
CA ILE A 92 -14.90 -13.16 28.56
C ILE A 92 -13.79 -14.06 28.02
N HIS A 93 -12.57 -13.89 28.53
CA HIS A 93 -11.43 -14.73 28.15
C HIS A 93 -11.62 -16.20 28.57
N TYR A 94 -12.14 -16.45 29.79
CA TYR A 94 -12.43 -17.82 30.22
C TYR A 94 -13.56 -18.47 29.40
N PHE A 95 -14.57 -17.69 29.02
CA PHE A 95 -15.64 -18.16 28.14
C PHE A 95 -15.07 -18.59 26.78
N LEU A 96 -14.21 -17.77 26.18
CA LEU A 96 -13.55 -18.09 24.92
C LEU A 96 -12.63 -19.31 25.05
N ALA A 97 -11.82 -19.39 26.10
CA ALA A 97 -10.93 -20.51 26.35
C ALA A 97 -11.70 -21.83 26.51
N HIS A 98 -12.81 -21.85 27.25
CA HIS A 98 -13.66 -23.03 27.36
C HIS A 98 -14.34 -23.41 26.04
N ASN A 99 -14.68 -22.43 25.19
CA ASN A 99 -15.21 -22.70 23.86
C ASN A 99 -14.18 -23.40 22.96
N ILE A 100 -12.90 -23.01 23.04
CA ILE A 100 -11.80 -23.69 22.35
C ILE A 100 -11.63 -25.11 22.88
N ILE A 101 -11.59 -25.28 24.21
CA ILE A 101 -11.25 -26.55 24.86
C ILE A 101 -12.38 -27.58 24.75
N ASN A 102 -13.60 -27.19 25.14
CA ASN A 102 -14.70 -28.12 25.36
C ASN A 102 -15.57 -28.31 24.11
N ASN A 103 -15.86 -27.22 23.40
CA ASN A 103 -16.79 -27.22 22.26
C ASN A 103 -16.07 -27.26 20.91
N LYS A 104 -14.74 -27.15 20.88
CA LYS A 104 -13.93 -27.03 19.66
C LYS A 104 -14.41 -25.89 18.75
N ASN A 105 -14.85 -24.80 19.37
CA ASN A 105 -15.19 -23.57 18.66
C ASN A 105 -13.90 -22.81 18.28
N HIS A 106 -13.97 -22.02 17.21
CA HIS A 106 -12.81 -21.27 16.72
C HIS A 106 -12.83 -19.86 17.31
N VAL A 107 -11.64 -19.32 17.61
CA VAL A 107 -11.47 -17.96 18.13
C VAL A 107 -10.41 -17.25 17.29
N ILE A 108 -10.78 -16.06 16.81
CA ILE A 108 -9.95 -15.15 16.03
C ILE A 108 -9.85 -13.85 16.82
N THR A 109 -8.63 -13.35 17.03
CA THR A 109 -8.38 -12.14 17.82
C THR A 109 -7.71 -11.08 16.95
N THR A 110 -8.21 -9.85 16.97
CA THR A 110 -7.56 -8.72 16.29
C THR A 110 -6.41 -8.15 17.11
N ASN A 111 -6.41 -8.24 18.44
CA ASN A 111 -5.44 -7.50 19.27
C ASN A 111 -4.17 -8.28 19.64
N PHE A 112 -3.16 -7.53 20.08
CA PHE A 112 -1.92 -8.00 20.73
C PHE A 112 -2.12 -8.55 22.16
N ASP A 113 -3.36 -8.90 22.51
CA ASP A 113 -3.77 -9.29 23.85
C ASP A 113 -3.33 -10.74 24.16
N TYR A 114 -2.70 -10.98 25.30
CA TYR A 114 -2.26 -12.31 25.76
C TYR A 114 -3.25 -13.01 26.70
N LEU A 115 -4.34 -12.35 27.09
CA LEU A 115 -5.24 -12.80 28.14
C LEU A 115 -5.99 -14.09 27.79
N ILE A 116 -6.27 -14.35 26.50
CA ILE A 116 -6.89 -15.62 26.06
C ILE A 116 -5.90 -16.77 26.25
N GLU A 117 -4.63 -16.57 25.89
CA GLU A 117 -3.57 -17.54 26.15
C GLU A 117 -3.39 -17.78 27.66
N TYR A 118 -3.39 -16.74 28.48
CA TYR A 118 -3.37 -16.90 29.94
C TYR A 118 -4.57 -17.69 30.46
N ALA A 119 -5.78 -17.44 29.95
CA ALA A 119 -6.97 -18.21 30.32
C ALA A 119 -6.82 -19.70 29.95
N LEU A 120 -6.35 -20.00 28.74
CA LEU A 120 -6.06 -21.38 28.30
C LEU A 120 -5.01 -22.04 29.20
N VAL A 121 -3.92 -21.34 29.53
CA VAL A 121 -2.85 -21.83 30.40
C VAL A 121 -3.33 -22.05 31.83
N LYS A 122 -4.26 -21.25 32.35
CA LYS A 122 -4.84 -21.42 33.68
C LYS A 122 -5.82 -22.60 33.75
N LEU A 123 -6.52 -22.90 32.66
CA LEU A 123 -7.52 -23.98 32.59
C LEU A 123 -6.92 -25.37 32.30
N LEU A 124 -5.80 -25.45 31.58
CA LEU A 124 -5.27 -26.72 31.08
C LEU A 124 -4.16 -27.33 31.97
N SER A 125 -4.07 -28.66 31.99
CA SER A 125 -2.98 -29.38 32.65
C SER A 125 -1.65 -29.21 31.91
N LYS A 126 -0.51 -29.55 32.55
CA LYS A 126 0.83 -29.39 31.97
C LYS A 126 1.01 -30.09 30.61
N GLU A 127 0.42 -31.26 30.42
CA GLU A 127 0.47 -31.99 29.14
C GLU A 127 -0.43 -31.35 28.07
N GLU A 128 -1.61 -30.85 28.47
CA GLU A 128 -2.55 -30.21 27.55
C GLU A 128 -2.09 -28.83 27.08
N LYS A 129 -1.31 -28.11 27.89
CA LYS A 129 -0.70 -26.83 27.49
C LYS A 129 0.12 -26.94 26.21
N LYS A 130 0.78 -28.09 25.97
CA LYS A 130 1.53 -28.36 24.74
C LYS A 130 0.66 -28.43 23.48
N LYS A 131 -0.66 -28.58 23.65
CA LYS A 131 -1.63 -28.61 22.55
C LYS A 131 -2.12 -27.21 22.18
N ILE A 132 -1.86 -26.18 22.98
CA ILE A 132 -2.22 -24.80 22.63
C ILE A 132 -1.34 -24.35 21.47
N ASN A 133 -1.96 -23.92 20.37
CA ASN A 133 -1.25 -23.45 19.19
C ASN A 133 -1.78 -22.06 18.77
N PRO A 134 -1.15 -20.99 19.28
CA PRO A 134 -1.36 -19.64 18.77
C PRO A 134 -0.80 -19.54 17.35
N ILE A 135 -1.67 -19.24 16.39
CA ILE A 135 -1.35 -19.05 14.98
C ILE A 135 -1.06 -17.57 14.77
N ILE A 136 0.24 -17.25 14.74
CA ILE A 136 0.77 -15.87 14.70
C ILE A 136 1.53 -15.66 13.39
N LEU A 137 2.46 -16.57 13.07
CA LEU A 137 3.37 -16.45 11.95
C LEU A 137 2.69 -16.82 10.62
N ARG A 138 3.07 -16.14 9.53
CA ARG A 138 2.60 -16.43 8.17
C ARG A 138 2.72 -17.92 7.80
N LYS A 139 3.84 -18.56 8.13
CA LYS A 139 4.05 -20.00 7.88
C LYS A 139 2.95 -20.87 8.50
N GLN A 140 2.53 -20.58 9.74
CA GLN A 140 1.50 -21.36 10.41
C GLN A 140 0.15 -21.24 9.69
N TYR A 141 -0.20 -20.06 9.18
CA TYR A 141 -1.40 -19.86 8.35
C TYR A 141 -1.33 -20.66 7.04
N LEU A 142 -0.18 -20.64 6.36
CA LEU A 142 0.02 -21.39 5.12
C LEU A 142 0.01 -22.91 5.33
N ASP A 143 0.61 -23.40 6.41
CA ASP A 143 0.60 -24.83 6.76
C ASP A 143 -0.85 -25.31 7.02
N LEU A 144 -1.66 -24.51 7.71
CA LEU A 144 -3.07 -24.81 7.93
C LEU A 144 -3.94 -24.72 6.67
N ASN A 145 -3.60 -23.84 5.71
CA ASN A 145 -4.31 -23.75 4.43
C ASN A 145 -4.30 -25.09 3.67
N GLN A 146 -3.24 -25.89 3.83
CA GLN A 146 -3.10 -27.20 3.18
C GLN A 146 -3.99 -28.29 3.80
N ILE A 147 -4.54 -28.07 5.00
CA ILE A 147 -5.35 -29.06 5.71
C ILE A 147 -6.80 -28.97 5.25
N ASN A 148 -7.32 -30.00 4.60
CA ASN A 148 -8.70 -30.01 4.09
C ASN A 148 -9.76 -30.01 5.21
N ASP A 149 -9.54 -30.79 6.27
CA ASP A 149 -10.47 -30.95 7.39
C ASP A 149 -9.78 -30.68 8.73
N LEU A 150 -10.19 -29.61 9.39
CA LEU A 150 -9.64 -29.16 10.67
C LEU A 150 -10.22 -29.91 11.87
N THR A 151 -11.27 -30.73 11.70
CA THR A 151 -11.93 -31.42 12.83
C THR A 151 -11.05 -32.47 13.52
N ASN A 152 -10.05 -32.99 12.78
CA ASN A 152 -9.10 -33.98 13.27
C ASN A 152 -7.87 -33.38 13.98
N ILE A 153 -7.75 -32.05 14.02
CA ILE A 153 -6.65 -31.38 14.71
C ILE A 153 -6.83 -31.55 16.21
N THR A 154 -5.82 -32.12 16.86
CA THR A 154 -5.80 -32.36 18.32
C THR A 154 -5.32 -31.14 19.11
N GLN A 155 -4.91 -30.07 18.43
CA GLN A 155 -4.42 -28.82 19.01
C GLN A 155 -5.58 -27.85 19.29
N PHE A 156 -5.40 -27.00 20.30
CA PHE A 156 -6.27 -25.87 20.60
C PHE A 156 -5.78 -24.67 19.79
N LEU A 157 -6.42 -24.44 18.64
CA LEU A 157 -6.05 -23.37 17.70
C LEU A 157 -6.58 -22.02 18.18
N LEU A 158 -5.72 -20.99 18.16
CA LEU A 158 -6.07 -19.59 18.43
C LEU A 158 -5.49 -18.72 17.31
N PHE A 159 -6.34 -18.04 16.54
CA PHE A 159 -5.88 -17.25 15.38
C PHE A 159 -5.65 -15.79 15.76
N LYS A 160 -4.45 -15.26 15.49
CA LYS A 160 -4.06 -13.86 15.76
C LYS A 160 -3.98 -13.08 14.45
N LEU A 161 -4.89 -12.13 14.23
CA LEU A 161 -4.90 -11.33 13.01
C LEU A 161 -3.77 -10.29 13.00
N HIS A 162 -3.56 -9.51 14.05
CA HIS A 162 -2.45 -8.53 14.07
C HIS A 162 -1.15 -9.04 14.73
N GLY A 163 -1.14 -10.29 15.18
CA GLY A 163 0.02 -10.93 15.81
C GLY A 163 0.26 -10.50 17.27
N SER A 164 1.47 -10.77 17.78
CA SER A 164 1.93 -10.38 19.13
C SER A 164 3.47 -10.31 19.16
N LYS A 165 4.07 -9.69 20.19
CA LYS A 165 5.53 -9.57 20.31
C LYS A 165 6.22 -10.90 20.55
N ARG A 166 5.53 -11.83 21.21
CA ARG A 166 5.99 -13.20 21.43
C ARG A 166 4.84 -14.18 21.42
N ASN A 167 5.14 -15.43 21.20
CA ASN A 167 4.24 -16.53 21.50
C ASN A 167 4.36 -16.87 22.99
N LEU A 168 3.31 -16.62 23.77
CA LEU A 168 3.32 -16.86 25.21
C LEU A 168 3.57 -18.33 25.58
N ILE A 169 3.14 -19.27 24.74
CA ILE A 169 3.19 -20.71 25.03
C ILE A 169 4.57 -21.30 24.74
N THR A 170 5.17 -20.89 23.62
CA THR A 170 6.47 -21.41 23.17
C THR A 170 7.65 -20.50 23.54
N GLU A 171 7.36 -19.30 24.04
CA GLU A 171 8.33 -18.22 24.30
C GLU A 171 9.07 -17.73 23.03
N GLN A 172 8.64 -18.16 21.85
CA GLN A 172 9.20 -17.71 20.58
C GLN A 172 8.98 -16.20 20.41
N ASN A 173 10.03 -15.46 20.07
CA ASN A 173 9.90 -14.05 19.68
C ASN A 173 9.18 -13.97 18.32
N THR A 174 8.11 -13.17 18.25
CA THR A 174 7.29 -12.94 17.05
C THR A 174 7.19 -11.46 16.70
N PHE A 175 8.07 -10.61 17.26
CA PHE A 175 8.10 -9.16 17.09
C PHE A 175 8.21 -8.76 15.61
N GLU A 176 9.06 -9.42 14.83
CA GLU A 176 9.18 -9.13 13.39
C GLU A 176 7.87 -9.40 12.65
N SER A 177 7.17 -10.48 12.96
CA SER A 177 5.86 -10.78 12.35
C SER A 177 4.81 -9.73 12.72
N LEU A 178 4.85 -9.22 13.95
CA LEU A 178 4.01 -8.13 14.40
C LEU A 178 4.34 -6.83 13.65
N VAL A 179 5.61 -6.47 13.54
CA VAL A 179 6.08 -5.27 12.80
C VAL A 179 5.72 -5.36 11.32
N THR A 180 5.96 -6.51 10.70
CA THR A 180 5.52 -6.82 9.33
C THR A 180 4.03 -6.58 9.17
N THR A 181 3.22 -7.11 10.10
CA THR A 181 1.77 -6.94 10.04
C THR A 181 1.45 -5.44 10.15
N ILE A 182 1.94 -4.74 11.17
CA ILE A 182 1.70 -3.30 11.35
C ILE A 182 2.15 -2.47 10.13
N SER A 183 3.33 -2.70 9.57
CA SER A 183 3.85 -1.95 8.43
C SER A 183 3.07 -2.23 7.15
N SER A 184 2.64 -3.48 6.91
CA SER A 184 1.70 -3.80 5.82
C SER A 184 0.34 -3.10 5.97
N LEU A 185 0.01 -2.68 7.19
CA LEU A 185 -1.21 -1.96 7.50
C LEU A 185 -1.06 -0.44 7.43
N GLY A 186 0.16 0.07 7.61
CA GLY A 186 0.48 1.50 7.60
C GLY A 186 0.91 2.09 6.25
N LYS A 187 1.60 1.32 5.39
CA LYS A 187 2.12 1.84 4.11
C LYS A 187 1.05 2.04 3.01
N GLY A 188 1.07 3.24 2.40
CA GLY A 188 0.58 3.48 1.03
C GLY A 188 -0.92 3.35 0.79
N ARG A 189 -1.76 3.85 1.71
CA ARG A 189 -3.22 3.76 1.58
C ARG A 189 -3.85 5.11 1.30
N GLU A 190 -4.79 5.15 0.35
CA GLU A 190 -5.58 6.33 0.07
C GLU A 190 -6.68 6.56 1.13
N GLU A 191 -7.24 7.77 1.15
CA GLU A 191 -8.40 8.11 1.99
C GLU A 191 -9.59 7.19 1.64
N GLY A 192 -10.13 6.49 2.65
CA GLY A 192 -11.33 5.66 2.50
C GLY A 192 -11.07 4.15 2.36
N GLU A 193 -9.82 3.72 2.26
CA GLU A 193 -9.48 2.30 2.25
C GLU A 193 -9.62 1.66 3.65
N THR A 194 -10.63 0.83 3.80
CA THR A 194 -10.86 0.07 5.04
C THR A 194 -10.23 -1.32 4.96
N PHE A 195 -9.55 -1.75 6.03
CA PHE A 195 -8.70 -2.95 6.17
C PHE A 195 -9.22 -4.23 5.46
N ASN A 196 -8.44 -4.86 4.60
CA ASN A 196 -8.72 -6.24 4.18
C ASN A 196 -7.87 -7.21 5.01
N ILE A 197 -8.37 -8.43 5.22
CA ILE A 197 -7.60 -9.51 5.85
C ILE A 197 -6.35 -9.74 5.00
N GLU A 198 -5.17 -9.86 5.60
CA GLU A 198 -3.96 -10.19 4.83
C GLU A 198 -4.24 -11.42 3.92
N PRO A 199 -4.02 -11.31 2.60
CA PRO A 199 -4.47 -12.30 1.63
C PRO A 199 -4.18 -13.77 1.95
N TYR A 200 -3.03 -14.06 2.58
CA TYR A 200 -2.65 -15.43 2.95
C TYR A 200 -3.45 -16.00 4.14
N LYS A 201 -4.07 -15.15 4.96
CA LYS A 201 -4.95 -15.54 6.08
C LYS A 201 -6.35 -15.88 5.57
N LYS A 202 -6.83 -15.21 4.51
CA LYS A 202 -8.20 -15.32 3.99
C LYS A 202 -8.68 -16.76 3.74
N PRO A 203 -7.90 -17.69 3.15
CA PRO A 203 -8.39 -19.05 2.87
C PRO A 203 -8.72 -19.86 4.13
N ILE A 204 -7.81 -19.89 5.12
CA ILE A 204 -8.06 -20.60 6.38
C ILE A 204 -9.14 -19.90 7.21
N ILE A 205 -9.16 -18.57 7.24
CA ILE A 205 -10.20 -17.81 7.96
C ILE A 205 -11.59 -18.10 7.36
N SER A 206 -11.71 -18.12 6.03
CA SER A 206 -12.95 -18.49 5.34
C SER A 206 -13.36 -19.92 5.72
N LYS A 207 -12.42 -20.87 5.74
CA LYS A 207 -12.68 -22.26 6.13
C LYS A 207 -13.19 -22.41 7.57
N ILE A 208 -12.62 -21.68 8.53
CA ILE A 208 -13.04 -21.77 9.95
C ILE A 208 -14.32 -20.98 10.26
N ILE A 209 -14.80 -20.14 9.34
CA ILE A 209 -16.04 -19.36 9.50
C ILE A 209 -17.21 -20.01 8.75
N LYS A 210 -16.91 -20.70 7.65
CA LYS A 210 -17.92 -21.30 6.77
C LYS A 210 -18.94 -22.15 7.53
N ASP A 211 -20.22 -21.92 7.26
CA ASP A 211 -21.37 -22.65 7.83
C ASP A 211 -21.48 -22.60 9.37
N ARG A 212 -20.86 -21.61 10.02
CA ARG A 212 -20.88 -21.41 11.48
C ARG A 212 -21.58 -20.11 11.85
N ALA A 213 -22.08 -20.03 13.08
CA ALA A 213 -22.56 -18.78 13.65
C ALA A 213 -21.34 -17.93 14.07
N LEU A 214 -21.21 -16.75 13.47
CA LEU A 214 -20.14 -15.80 13.76
C LEU A 214 -20.58 -14.87 14.90
N VAL A 215 -19.89 -14.96 16.04
CA VAL A 215 -20.14 -14.12 17.21
C VAL A 215 -19.03 -13.08 17.31
N ILE A 216 -19.40 -11.80 17.28
CA ILE A 216 -18.46 -10.69 17.36
C ILE A 216 -18.50 -10.11 18.77
N LEU A 217 -17.32 -9.97 19.38
CA LEU A 217 -17.11 -9.45 20.73
C LEU A 217 -16.09 -8.31 20.69
N GLY A 218 -16.44 -7.11 21.18
CA GLY A 218 -15.57 -5.92 21.16
C GLY A 218 -16.36 -4.64 21.49
N TYR A 219 -15.73 -3.46 21.44
CA TYR A 219 -16.39 -2.19 21.81
C TYR A 219 -17.64 -1.85 20.98
N SER A 220 -18.39 -0.85 21.45
CA SER A 220 -19.48 -0.19 20.75
C SER A 220 -19.08 0.18 19.32
N GLY A 221 -19.84 -0.24 18.31
CA GLY A 221 -19.76 0.12 16.90
C GLY A 221 -19.35 1.44 16.23
N SER A 222 -18.76 2.37 16.96
CA SER A 222 -18.06 3.52 16.41
C SER A 222 -16.66 3.18 15.90
N ASP A 223 -15.98 2.17 16.47
CA ASP A 223 -14.57 1.84 16.17
C ASP A 223 -14.37 0.41 15.59
N ASP A 224 -15.23 0.00 14.65
CA ASP A 224 -15.20 -1.33 14.02
C ASP A 224 -14.27 -1.42 12.80
N PHE A 225 -13.16 -0.66 12.83
CA PHE A 225 -12.30 -0.45 11.66
C PHE A 225 -11.77 -1.77 11.06
N ASP A 226 -11.44 -2.76 11.89
CA ASP A 226 -10.95 -4.06 11.42
C ASP A 226 -12.07 -5.09 11.17
N ILE A 227 -13.23 -4.91 11.81
CA ILE A 227 -14.32 -5.91 11.81
C ILE A 227 -15.24 -5.71 10.61
N THR A 228 -15.69 -4.48 10.36
CA THR A 228 -16.63 -4.21 9.26
C THR A 228 -16.03 -4.62 7.90
N PRO A 229 -14.78 -4.28 7.59
CA PRO A 229 -14.16 -4.69 6.34
C PRO A 229 -13.91 -6.20 6.25
N PHE A 230 -13.43 -6.83 7.33
CA PHE A 230 -13.31 -8.29 7.45
C PHE A 230 -14.62 -9.00 7.07
N LEU A 231 -15.76 -8.47 7.53
CA LEU A 231 -17.08 -9.03 7.26
C LEU A 231 -17.59 -8.78 5.84
N LYS A 232 -17.09 -7.75 5.14
CA LYS A 232 -17.39 -7.52 3.71
C LYS A 232 -16.73 -8.57 2.83
N GLU A 233 -15.52 -9.00 3.18
CA GLU A 233 -14.76 -9.97 2.39
C GLU A 233 -15.18 -11.42 2.61
N ILE A 234 -15.62 -11.75 3.82
CA ILE A 234 -16.00 -13.12 4.19
C ILE A 234 -17.50 -13.13 4.47
N ILE A 235 -18.29 -13.69 3.55
CA ILE A 235 -19.76 -13.79 3.65
C ILE A 235 -20.27 -15.23 3.81
N GLN A 236 -19.38 -16.19 4.08
CA GLN A 236 -19.68 -17.63 4.08
C GLN A 236 -20.23 -18.17 5.42
N TYR A 237 -20.49 -17.30 6.41
CA TYR A 237 -21.06 -17.69 7.70
C TYR A 237 -22.57 -17.95 7.64
N LYS A 238 -23.07 -18.77 8.58
CA LYS A 238 -24.50 -19.10 8.69
C LYS A 238 -25.33 -17.90 9.16
N LYS A 239 -24.83 -17.17 10.16
CA LYS A 239 -25.45 -15.97 10.76
C LYS A 239 -24.44 -15.14 11.51
N ILE A 240 -24.74 -13.87 11.74
CA ILE A 240 -23.93 -12.94 12.55
C ILE A 240 -24.68 -12.55 13.82
N ILE A 241 -23.99 -12.67 14.94
CA ILE A 241 -24.40 -12.12 16.22
C ILE A 241 -23.35 -11.10 16.66
N TRP A 242 -23.70 -9.82 16.57
CA TRP A 242 -22.83 -8.73 16.97
C TRP A 242 -23.19 -8.27 18.38
N ILE A 243 -22.26 -8.36 19.33
CA ILE A 243 -22.43 -7.83 20.68
C ILE A 243 -21.72 -6.48 20.78
N ASP A 244 -22.54 -5.43 20.85
CA ASP A 244 -22.18 -4.03 20.93
C ASP A 244 -21.99 -3.65 22.41
N HIS A 245 -20.74 -3.55 22.86
CA HIS A 245 -20.44 -3.35 24.28
C HIS A 245 -20.90 -1.99 24.79
N ILE A 246 -21.74 -1.99 25.84
CA ILE A 246 -22.10 -0.79 26.59
C ILE A 246 -21.61 -0.95 28.05
N PRO A 247 -20.63 -0.14 28.51
CA PRO A 247 -19.99 -0.32 29.82
C PRO A 247 -20.97 -0.29 31.01
N GLU A 248 -21.96 0.60 30.98
CA GLU A 248 -22.85 0.90 32.12
C GLU A 248 -24.32 0.48 31.90
N SER A 249 -24.62 -0.38 30.91
CA SER A 249 -26.00 -0.82 30.66
C SER A 249 -26.38 -2.04 31.47
N GLU A 250 -27.46 -1.94 32.25
CA GLU A 250 -28.17 -3.10 32.83
C GLU A 250 -29.19 -3.69 31.86
N ASP A 251 -29.63 -2.92 30.86
CA ASP A 251 -30.60 -3.33 29.85
C ASP A 251 -29.91 -3.98 28.65
N ILE A 252 -30.61 -4.95 28.04
CA ILE A 252 -30.19 -5.65 26.82
C ILE A 252 -31.15 -5.29 25.70
N GLU A 253 -30.65 -4.61 24.68
CA GLU A 253 -31.41 -4.29 23.48
C GLU A 253 -31.05 -5.26 22.36
N ILE A 254 -32.06 -5.73 21.62
CA ILE A 254 -31.88 -6.66 20.50
C ILE A 254 -32.52 -6.07 19.26
N ASN A 255 -31.72 -5.87 18.21
CA ASN A 255 -32.19 -5.48 16.90
C ASN A 255 -31.98 -6.63 15.90
N ASN A 256 -33.10 -7.19 15.40
CA ASN A 256 -33.12 -8.26 14.39
C ASN A 256 -33.49 -7.74 12.99
N PHE A 257 -33.62 -6.43 12.81
CA PHE A 257 -33.81 -5.78 11.51
C PHE A 257 -35.02 -6.31 10.70
N ASN A 258 -36.18 -6.51 11.33
CA ASN A 258 -37.37 -7.09 10.68
C ASN A 258 -38.33 -6.05 10.07
N SER A 259 -38.22 -4.76 10.44
CA SER A 259 -38.97 -3.66 9.84
C SER A 259 -38.41 -2.30 10.32
N VAL A 260 -37.61 -1.58 9.50
CA VAL A 260 -37.14 -0.23 9.87
C VAL A 260 -37.11 0.71 8.66
N GLN A 261 -37.56 1.96 8.85
CA GLN A 261 -37.39 3.06 7.90
C GLN A 261 -35.92 3.57 7.93
N ASN A 262 -35.34 3.76 6.76
CA ASN A 262 -33.89 3.79 6.52
C ASN A 262 -33.11 4.99 7.12
N SER A 263 -33.77 6.00 7.69
CA SER A 263 -33.12 7.28 8.03
C SER A 263 -32.39 7.31 9.38
N ASP A 264 -32.77 6.46 10.35
CA ASP A 264 -32.36 6.64 11.76
C ASP A 264 -31.38 5.55 12.28
N LEU A 265 -30.92 4.63 11.42
CA LEU A 265 -30.03 3.53 11.82
C LEU A 265 -28.57 3.97 12.02
N SER A 266 -27.89 3.40 13.02
CA SER A 266 -26.44 3.57 13.24
C SER A 266 -25.61 2.98 12.09
N LYS A 267 -24.29 3.26 12.05
CA LYS A 267 -23.38 2.75 11.01
C LYS A 267 -23.37 1.22 10.96
N GLN A 268 -23.31 0.57 12.12
CA GLN A 268 -23.29 -0.89 12.27
C GLN A 268 -24.66 -1.51 11.96
N GLU A 269 -25.74 -0.83 12.35
CA GLU A 269 -27.10 -1.26 12.03
C GLU A 269 -27.35 -1.24 10.51
N LYS A 270 -26.92 -0.17 9.83
CA LYS A 270 -26.94 -0.09 8.36
C LYS A 270 -26.11 -1.20 7.73
N PHE A 271 -24.93 -1.49 8.29
CA PHE A 271 -24.06 -2.55 7.79
C PHE A 271 -24.68 -3.95 7.93
N LEU A 272 -25.19 -4.30 9.11
CA LEU A 272 -25.84 -5.59 9.35
C LEU A 272 -27.16 -5.75 8.58
N TYR A 273 -27.91 -4.65 8.42
CA TYR A 273 -29.10 -4.62 7.56
C TYR A 273 -28.72 -4.89 6.10
N HIS A 274 -27.64 -4.26 5.61
CA HIS A 274 -27.14 -4.50 4.26
C HIS A 274 -26.71 -5.96 4.08
N ILE A 275 -25.93 -6.53 5.01
CA ILE A 275 -25.55 -7.95 4.94
C ILE A 275 -26.79 -8.85 4.87
N LYS A 276 -27.79 -8.61 5.73
CA LYS A 276 -29.01 -9.40 5.77
C LYS A 276 -29.75 -9.39 4.43
N ASN A 277 -29.96 -8.22 3.84
CA ASN A 277 -30.73 -8.11 2.60
C ASN A 277 -29.96 -8.52 1.35
N THR A 278 -28.66 -8.21 1.29
CA THR A 278 -27.84 -8.48 0.12
C THR A 278 -27.41 -9.95 0.06
N HIS A 279 -27.13 -10.57 1.19
CA HIS A 279 -26.58 -11.94 1.25
C HIS A 279 -27.55 -12.96 1.84
N ASN A 280 -28.76 -12.54 2.25
CA ASN A 280 -29.77 -13.40 2.89
C ASN A 280 -29.23 -14.12 4.15
N ILE A 281 -28.40 -13.43 4.92
CA ILE A 281 -27.80 -13.95 6.15
C ILE A 281 -28.55 -13.39 7.36
N GLU A 282 -28.86 -14.23 8.34
CA GLU A 282 -29.47 -13.76 9.58
C GLU A 282 -28.47 -12.88 10.37
N THR A 283 -28.90 -11.67 10.75
CA THR A 283 -28.10 -10.73 11.53
C THR A 283 -28.85 -10.28 12.79
N SER A 284 -28.14 -10.28 13.91
CA SER A 284 -28.63 -9.76 15.19
C SER A 284 -27.59 -8.82 15.78
N LEU A 285 -28.02 -7.60 16.12
CA LEU A 285 -27.24 -6.66 16.93
C LEU A 285 -27.77 -6.71 18.36
N ILE A 286 -26.88 -6.95 19.32
CA ILE A 286 -27.19 -7.02 20.75
C ILE A 286 -26.40 -5.93 21.44
N LYS A 287 -27.08 -4.94 22.00
CA LYS A 287 -26.43 -3.91 22.81
C LYS A 287 -26.52 -4.28 24.28
N ALA A 288 -25.37 -4.50 24.92
CA ALA A 288 -25.29 -4.96 26.31
C ALA A 288 -23.89 -4.77 26.88
N ASN A 289 -23.76 -4.81 28.21
CA ASN A 289 -22.47 -5.06 28.83
C ASN A 289 -22.01 -6.50 28.49
N THR A 290 -20.90 -6.64 27.76
CA THR A 290 -20.41 -7.93 27.24
C THR A 290 -20.15 -8.96 28.34
N LYS A 291 -19.59 -8.54 29.48
CA LYS A 291 -19.32 -9.40 30.64
C LYS A 291 -20.62 -9.98 31.20
N THR A 292 -21.62 -9.13 31.47
CA THR A 292 -22.93 -9.55 31.97
C THR A 292 -23.65 -10.44 30.95
N PHE A 293 -23.63 -10.06 29.68
CA PHE A 293 -24.26 -10.82 28.61
C PHE A 293 -23.67 -12.24 28.49
N ILE A 294 -22.35 -12.36 28.59
CA ILE A 294 -21.67 -13.64 28.59
C ILE A 294 -22.06 -14.47 29.80
N SER A 295 -22.00 -13.92 31.01
CA SER A 295 -22.28 -14.68 32.24
C SER A 295 -23.71 -15.18 32.32
N GLU A 296 -24.68 -14.37 31.90
CA GLU A 296 -26.10 -14.65 32.11
C GLU A 296 -26.76 -15.33 30.91
N PHE A 297 -26.28 -15.09 29.68
CA PHE A 297 -26.96 -15.54 28.47
C PHE A 297 -26.14 -16.51 27.62
N LEU A 298 -24.89 -16.18 27.27
CA LEU A 298 -24.08 -17.04 26.41
C LEU A 298 -23.54 -18.28 27.14
N TRP A 299 -22.97 -18.09 28.34
CA TRP A 299 -22.34 -19.18 29.08
C TRP A 299 -23.33 -20.31 29.40
N PRO A 300 -24.52 -20.04 29.97
CA PRO A 300 -25.46 -21.12 30.30
C PRO A 300 -26.01 -21.85 29.06
N ARG A 301 -25.95 -21.23 27.87
CA ARG A 301 -26.48 -21.80 26.62
C ARG A 301 -25.45 -22.59 25.84
N ILE A 302 -24.25 -22.04 25.70
CA ILE A 302 -23.18 -22.61 24.86
C ILE A 302 -22.32 -23.58 25.67
N LEU A 303 -22.13 -23.33 26.97
CA LEU A 303 -21.26 -24.12 27.85
C LEU A 303 -22.07 -24.84 28.95
N GLN A 304 -23.19 -25.48 28.58
CA GLN A 304 -24.12 -26.13 29.52
C GLN A 304 -23.46 -27.13 30.48
N SER A 305 -22.36 -27.77 30.05
CA SER A 305 -21.63 -28.77 30.84
C SER A 305 -20.48 -28.20 31.67
N VAL A 306 -20.26 -26.88 31.65
CA VAL A 306 -19.14 -26.21 32.31
C VAL A 306 -19.70 -25.20 33.29
N GLU A 307 -19.51 -25.44 34.58
CA GLU A 307 -19.86 -24.47 35.62
C GLU A 307 -19.12 -23.15 35.37
N ILE A 308 -19.84 -22.04 35.54
CA ILE A 308 -19.24 -20.72 35.45
C ILE A 308 -18.16 -20.60 36.54
N THR A 309 -16.92 -20.41 36.13
CA THR A 309 -15.81 -20.26 37.07
C THR A 309 -16.06 -19.02 37.93
N LYS A 310 -15.94 -19.16 39.27
CA LYS A 310 -15.94 -18.00 40.18
C LYS A 310 -14.68 -17.19 39.92
N ILE A 311 -14.74 -16.28 38.96
CA ILE A 311 -13.70 -15.29 38.74
C ILE A 311 -13.81 -14.32 39.89
N LYS A 312 -12.75 -14.24 40.68
CA LYS A 312 -12.63 -13.20 41.68
C LYS A 312 -12.49 -11.87 40.93
N SER A 313 -13.54 -11.06 40.92
CA SER A 313 -13.42 -9.63 40.60
C SER A 313 -12.79 -8.94 41.80
N GLU A 314 -11.48 -9.12 42.00
CA GLU A 314 -10.76 -8.30 42.97
C GLU A 314 -10.53 -6.94 42.28
N ASP A 315 -11.40 -5.97 42.58
CA ASP A 315 -11.24 -4.55 42.17
C ASP A 315 -10.00 -3.90 42.82
N ASP A 316 -9.36 -4.59 43.78
CA ASP A 316 -8.21 -4.14 44.58
C ASP A 316 -6.84 -4.39 43.94
N MET A 317 -6.77 -4.89 42.70
CA MET A 317 -5.49 -5.03 42.00
C MET A 317 -4.96 -3.64 41.61
N ASN A 318 -4.03 -3.12 42.42
CA ASN A 318 -3.43 -1.80 42.27
C ASN A 318 -2.45 -1.74 41.08
N TYR A 319 -2.98 -1.78 39.87
CA TYR A 319 -2.22 -1.53 38.65
C TYR A 319 -2.26 -0.05 38.28
N LEU A 320 -1.13 0.49 37.83
CA LEU A 320 -1.11 1.78 37.13
C LEU A 320 -2.05 1.73 35.92
N ASP A 321 -2.79 2.83 35.71
CA ASP A 321 -3.49 3.07 34.45
C ASP A 321 -2.47 3.33 33.33
N PHE A 322 -2.87 3.14 32.08
CA PHE A 322 -1.98 3.35 30.94
C PHE A 322 -1.45 4.80 30.90
N ASP A 323 -2.27 5.80 31.23
CA ASP A 323 -1.87 7.22 31.20
C ASP A 323 -0.77 7.55 32.22
N GLU A 324 -0.69 6.79 33.30
CA GLU A 324 0.33 6.92 34.34
C GLU A 324 1.55 6.03 34.03
N TRP A 325 1.30 4.78 33.63
CA TRP A 325 2.33 3.80 33.32
C TRP A 325 3.20 4.24 32.13
N ILE A 326 2.59 4.77 31.06
CA ILE A 326 3.34 5.16 29.85
C ILE A 326 4.40 6.22 30.16
N LYS A 327 4.12 7.12 31.11
CA LYS A 327 5.05 8.17 31.56
C LYS A 327 6.22 7.61 32.38
N THR A 328 6.18 6.33 32.76
CA THR A 328 7.30 5.67 33.42
C THR A 328 8.35 5.17 32.43
N LEU A 329 8.00 5.04 31.15
CA LEU A 329 8.91 4.68 30.07
C LEU A 329 9.76 5.89 29.66
N ASP A 330 11.05 5.68 29.44
CA ASP A 330 11.98 6.78 29.14
C ASP A 330 11.71 7.38 27.75
N GLU A 331 11.21 6.57 26.82
CA GLU A 331 10.84 6.95 25.45
C GLU A 331 9.74 8.03 25.41
N TYR A 332 8.90 8.10 26.45
CA TYR A 332 7.76 9.02 26.53
C TYR A 332 7.94 10.11 27.60
N LYS A 333 9.07 10.12 28.31
CA LYS A 333 9.38 11.19 29.27
C LYS A 333 9.97 12.39 28.54
N ASN A 334 9.31 13.54 28.68
CA ASN A 334 9.82 14.84 28.23
C ASN A 334 10.17 14.89 26.74
N ILE A 335 9.31 14.36 25.87
CA ILE A 335 9.45 14.51 24.41
C ILE A 335 9.49 16.02 24.11
N ASP A 336 10.61 16.48 23.58
CA ASP A 336 10.84 17.90 23.33
C ASP A 336 10.00 18.40 22.14
N ILE A 337 9.77 19.72 22.09
CA ILE A 337 8.90 20.33 21.09
C ILE A 337 9.39 20.10 19.64
N ILE A 338 10.69 19.95 19.42
CA ILE A 338 11.27 19.74 18.10
C ILE A 338 10.94 18.31 17.66
N THR A 339 11.17 17.31 18.52
CA THR A 339 10.73 15.92 18.29
C THR A 339 9.23 15.82 18.05
N GLN A 340 8.41 16.59 18.78
CA GLN A 340 6.96 16.63 18.55
C GLN A 340 6.60 17.14 17.15
N TYR A 341 7.21 18.23 16.68
CA TYR A 341 6.97 18.74 15.32
C TYR A 341 7.50 17.79 14.24
N LYS A 342 8.62 17.10 14.47
CA LYS A 342 9.12 16.05 13.56
C LYS A 342 8.09 14.95 13.40
N PHE A 343 7.67 14.36 14.53
CA PHE A 343 6.69 13.27 14.56
C PHE A 343 5.36 13.67 13.92
N ALA A 344 4.84 14.86 14.24
CA ALA A 344 3.61 15.37 13.63
C ALA A 344 3.73 15.48 12.10
N GLY A 345 4.87 15.93 11.58
CA GLY A 345 5.07 16.03 10.13
C GLY A 345 5.25 14.68 9.46
N TYR A 346 5.93 13.71 10.09
CA TYR A 346 5.96 12.33 9.59
C TYR A 346 4.58 11.68 9.59
N LEU A 347 3.76 11.97 10.60
CA LEU A 347 2.38 11.51 10.64
C LEU A 347 1.56 12.10 9.49
N TYR A 348 1.59 13.42 9.27
CA TYR A 348 0.93 14.01 8.10
C TYR A 348 1.48 13.50 6.77
N TYR A 349 2.80 13.29 6.67
CA TYR A 349 3.45 12.70 5.50
C TYR A 349 2.92 11.29 5.22
N SER A 350 2.80 10.44 6.25
CA SER A 350 2.26 9.08 6.13
C SER A 350 0.77 9.06 5.76
N LEU A 351 0.05 10.14 6.02
CA LEU A 351 -1.35 10.34 5.65
C LEU A 351 -1.53 11.04 4.30
N SER A 352 -0.45 11.20 3.52
CA SER A 352 -0.42 11.93 2.25
C SER A 352 -0.92 13.38 2.34
N ASP A 353 -0.97 13.96 3.55
CA ASP A 353 -1.32 15.35 3.78
C ASP A 353 -0.05 16.21 3.68
N TRP A 354 0.50 16.27 2.46
CA TRP A 354 1.76 16.96 2.14
C TRP A 354 1.73 18.42 2.56
N ARG A 355 0.56 19.05 2.52
CA ARG A 355 0.35 20.44 2.91
C ARG A 355 0.52 20.64 4.42
N ASN A 356 -0.12 19.81 5.25
CA ASN A 356 0.09 19.91 6.69
C ASN A 356 1.47 19.42 7.11
N ALA A 357 2.03 18.39 6.45
CA ALA A 357 3.41 17.94 6.67
C ALA A 357 4.40 19.09 6.45
N LEU A 358 4.32 19.77 5.30
CA LEU A 358 5.13 20.94 4.98
C LEU A 358 4.95 22.04 6.03
N ARG A 359 3.70 22.38 6.38
CA ARG A 359 3.39 23.43 7.35
C ARG A 359 3.98 23.14 8.74
N VAL A 360 3.87 21.91 9.24
CA VAL A 360 4.39 21.58 10.58
C VAL A 360 5.91 21.45 10.58
N TRP A 361 6.52 20.93 9.52
CA TRP A 361 7.98 20.90 9.41
C TRP A 361 8.58 22.31 9.23
N GLN A 362 7.91 23.24 8.54
CA GLN A 362 8.31 24.64 8.51
C GLN A 362 8.23 25.30 9.89
N LYS A 363 7.15 25.07 10.66
CA LYS A 363 7.06 25.54 12.05
C LYS A 363 8.13 24.90 12.95
N GLY A 364 8.38 23.61 12.77
CA GLY A 364 9.45 22.89 13.46
C GLY A 364 10.82 23.50 13.16
N LEU A 365 11.08 23.84 11.90
CA LEU A 365 12.30 24.51 11.45
C LEU A 365 12.47 25.88 12.12
N GLU A 366 11.42 26.70 12.17
CA GLU A 366 11.44 27.99 12.88
C GLU A 366 11.77 27.79 14.37
N MET A 367 11.16 26.79 15.00
CA MET A 367 11.39 26.50 16.41
C MET A 367 12.83 26.02 16.66
N ALA A 368 13.33 25.10 15.84
CA ALA A 368 14.70 24.60 15.91
C ALA A 368 15.73 25.75 15.79
N LYS A 369 15.54 26.65 14.81
CA LYS A 369 16.34 27.87 14.66
C LYS A 369 16.29 28.75 15.90
N SER A 370 15.10 29.00 16.46
CA SER A 370 14.93 29.84 17.65
C SER A 370 15.59 29.26 18.91
N MET A 371 15.65 27.93 19.00
CA MET A 371 16.24 27.20 20.11
C MET A 371 17.72 26.90 19.90
N ASN A 372 18.29 27.27 18.75
CA ASN A 372 19.62 26.88 18.28
C ASN A 372 19.83 25.36 18.28
N ASP A 373 18.78 24.58 17.98
CA ASP A 373 18.91 23.16 17.71
C ASP A 373 19.33 22.94 16.26
N ILE A 374 20.65 22.92 16.07
CA ILE A 374 21.29 22.74 14.76
C ILE A 374 20.87 21.40 14.12
N LYS A 375 20.68 20.34 14.93
CA LYS A 375 20.30 19.02 14.42
C LYS A 375 18.86 19.02 13.93
N GLY A 376 17.94 19.57 14.74
CA GLY A 376 16.55 19.78 14.34
C GLY A 376 16.44 20.64 13.08
N GLU A 377 17.23 21.71 12.97
CA GLU A 377 17.26 22.58 11.79
C GLU A 377 17.66 21.80 10.53
N ALA A 378 18.75 21.04 10.59
CA ALA A 378 19.22 20.23 9.48
C ALA A 378 18.17 19.19 9.04
N GLU A 379 17.59 18.45 9.99
CA GLU A 379 16.56 17.44 9.72
C GLU A 379 15.30 18.05 9.07
N PHE A 380 14.80 19.17 9.58
CA PHE A 380 13.62 19.81 8.98
C PHE A 380 13.90 20.34 7.57
N LEU A 381 15.09 20.89 7.31
CA LEU A 381 15.48 21.31 5.96
C LEU A 381 15.52 20.11 4.99
N THR A 382 16.07 18.97 5.42
CA THR A 382 16.09 17.73 4.63
C THR A 382 14.67 17.22 4.35
N ASN A 383 13.79 17.21 5.35
CA ASN A 383 12.41 16.74 5.22
C ASN A 383 11.58 17.65 4.29
N VAL A 384 11.70 18.98 4.44
CA VAL A 384 11.01 19.94 3.58
C VAL A 384 11.46 19.82 2.12
N ALA A 385 12.75 19.58 1.86
CA ALA A 385 13.28 19.47 0.51
C ALA A 385 12.93 18.15 -0.20
N SER A 386 12.72 17.07 0.57
CA SER A 386 12.38 15.73 0.04
C SER A 386 10.88 15.55 -0.25
N LEU A 387 10.01 16.46 0.22
CA LEU A 387 8.57 16.41 -0.07
C LEU A 387 8.28 16.50 -1.58
N PRO A 388 7.40 15.65 -2.12
CA PRO A 388 6.85 15.81 -3.47
C PRO A 388 5.78 16.92 -3.48
N SER A 389 6.19 18.17 -3.27
CA SER A 389 5.28 19.33 -3.26
C SER A 389 5.59 20.32 -4.39
N SER A 390 4.55 20.71 -5.15
CA SER A 390 4.65 21.78 -6.14
C SER A 390 4.90 23.17 -5.53
N GLU A 391 4.72 23.32 -4.21
CA GLU A 391 4.91 24.60 -3.52
C GLU A 391 6.39 24.99 -3.37
N LEU A 392 7.33 24.04 -3.52
CA LEU A 392 8.76 24.29 -3.38
C LEU A 392 9.51 24.09 -4.70
N THR A 393 10.07 25.18 -5.24
CA THR A 393 10.86 25.16 -6.47
C THR A 393 12.09 24.27 -6.34
N LEU A 394 12.56 23.73 -7.47
CA LEU A 394 13.77 22.91 -7.55
C LEU A 394 14.97 23.59 -6.86
N ASP A 395 15.20 24.87 -7.17
CA ASP A 395 16.31 25.65 -6.61
C ASP A 395 16.23 25.74 -5.09
N LYS A 396 15.01 25.91 -4.54
CA LYS A 396 14.83 26.04 -3.09
C LYS A 396 15.04 24.72 -2.36
N ARG A 397 14.68 23.59 -2.99
CA ARG A 397 14.98 22.24 -2.46
C ARG A 397 16.48 22.01 -2.37
N LEU A 398 17.21 22.33 -3.44
CA LEU A 398 18.66 22.21 -3.48
C LEU A 398 19.32 23.14 -2.45
N GLU A 399 18.88 24.39 -2.34
CA GLU A 399 19.37 25.34 -1.32
C GLU A 399 19.18 24.79 0.11
N ASN A 400 17.99 24.27 0.42
CA ASN A 400 17.72 23.69 1.73
C ASN A 400 18.62 22.49 2.04
N LEU A 401 18.87 21.60 1.07
CA LEU A 401 19.73 20.44 1.26
C LEU A 401 21.21 20.82 1.40
N GLU A 402 21.68 21.85 0.69
CA GLU A 402 23.03 22.37 0.84
C GLU A 402 23.24 22.99 2.23
N ILE A 403 22.27 23.79 2.72
CA ILE A 403 22.30 24.31 4.10
C ILE A 403 22.29 23.14 5.11
N ALA A 404 21.38 22.18 4.96
CA ALA A 404 21.30 21.03 5.86
C ALA A 404 22.62 20.24 5.91
N LYS A 405 23.24 20.01 4.74
CA LYS A 405 24.54 19.34 4.63
C LYS A 405 25.63 20.09 5.41
N GLU A 406 25.71 21.41 5.29
CA GLU A 406 26.66 22.22 6.07
C GLU A 406 26.40 22.13 7.59
N LEU A 407 25.13 22.14 8.01
CA LEU A 407 24.77 21.99 9.42
C LEU A 407 25.17 20.62 9.96
N TYR A 408 24.89 19.54 9.23
CA TYR A 408 25.33 18.20 9.60
C TYR A 408 26.85 18.07 9.62
N ASN A 409 27.57 18.74 8.71
CA ASN A 409 29.03 18.83 8.76
C ASN A 409 29.52 19.51 10.06
N ASN A 410 28.89 20.61 10.46
CA ASN A 410 29.21 21.29 11.72
C ASN A 410 28.92 20.43 12.96
N LEU A 411 27.94 19.53 12.86
CA LEU A 411 27.59 18.56 13.90
C LEU A 411 28.50 17.32 13.92
N ASN A 412 29.36 17.15 12.91
CA ASN A 412 30.06 15.89 12.61
C ASN A 412 29.08 14.69 12.46
N ASP A 413 27.86 14.98 11.99
CA ASP A 413 26.84 13.97 11.68
C ASP A 413 27.01 13.56 10.21
N TYR A 414 27.79 12.50 9.99
CA TYR A 414 28.07 12.04 8.63
C TYR A 414 26.86 11.34 8.01
N GLU A 415 25.98 10.72 8.81
CA GLU A 415 24.76 10.07 8.33
C GLU A 415 23.81 11.11 7.72
N GLY A 416 23.60 12.23 8.42
CA GLY A 416 22.80 13.35 7.92
C GLY A 416 23.38 14.00 6.66
N GLN A 417 24.72 14.18 6.61
CA GLN A 417 25.40 14.66 5.39
C GLN A 417 25.21 13.71 4.21
N SER A 418 25.38 12.40 4.45
CA SER A 418 25.21 11.35 3.46
C SER A 418 23.78 11.32 2.92
N SER A 419 22.79 11.45 3.81
CA SER A 419 21.37 11.58 3.46
C SER A 419 21.11 12.82 2.59
N CYS A 420 21.69 13.97 2.90
CA CYS A 420 21.57 15.18 2.07
C CYS A 420 22.16 14.98 0.68
N LEU A 421 23.37 14.44 0.58
CA LEU A 421 24.03 14.13 -0.69
C LEU A 421 23.18 13.16 -1.53
N ASN A 422 22.62 12.13 -0.90
CA ASN A 422 21.72 11.19 -1.56
C ASN A 422 20.44 11.87 -2.07
N ASN A 423 19.81 12.74 -1.28
CA ASN A 423 18.61 13.46 -1.70
C ASN A 423 18.88 14.46 -2.83
N ILE A 424 20.04 15.13 -2.81
CA ILE A 424 20.50 15.98 -3.94
C ILE A 424 20.67 15.11 -5.20
N GLY A 425 21.29 13.94 -5.06
CA GLY A 425 21.44 12.98 -6.17
C GLY A 425 20.09 12.54 -6.75
N ILE A 426 19.09 12.28 -5.92
CA ILE A 426 17.72 11.93 -6.36
C ILE A 426 17.10 13.08 -7.17
N ILE A 427 17.25 14.31 -6.71
CA ILE A 427 16.75 15.49 -7.43
C ILE A 427 17.37 15.59 -8.83
N TYR A 428 18.70 15.43 -8.94
CA TYR A 428 19.37 15.43 -10.25
C TYR A 428 18.95 14.24 -11.13
N SER A 429 18.82 13.04 -10.55
CA SER A 429 18.41 11.83 -11.28
C SER A 429 17.00 11.96 -11.86
N ASN A 430 16.07 12.57 -11.10
CA ASN A 430 14.70 12.83 -11.56
C ASN A 430 14.65 13.89 -12.68
N ASN A 431 15.62 14.81 -12.71
CA ASN A 431 15.79 15.78 -13.79
C ASN A 431 16.68 15.27 -14.95
N VAL A 432 16.95 13.95 -15.00
CA VAL A 432 17.74 13.30 -16.06
C VAL A 432 19.21 13.78 -16.11
N ASP A 433 19.68 14.51 -15.10
CA ASP A 433 21.10 14.87 -14.93
C ASP A 433 21.84 13.76 -14.19
N PHE A 434 22.02 12.63 -14.90
CA PHE A 434 22.64 11.44 -14.33
C PHE A 434 24.09 11.65 -13.89
N LYS A 435 24.81 12.57 -14.55
CA LYS A 435 26.21 12.85 -14.21
C LYS A 435 26.32 13.46 -12.81
N ASN A 436 25.52 14.49 -12.52
CA ASN A 436 25.51 15.09 -11.19
C ASN A 436 24.93 14.13 -10.16
N ALA A 437 23.86 13.40 -10.49
CA ALA A 437 23.31 12.37 -9.61
C ALA A 437 24.38 11.36 -9.15
N ILE A 438 25.12 10.76 -10.10
CA ILE A 438 26.20 9.81 -9.81
C ILE A 438 27.27 10.42 -8.91
N ASN A 439 27.70 11.67 -9.17
CA ASN A 439 28.71 12.33 -8.35
C ASN A 439 28.26 12.44 -6.89
N TYR A 440 27.04 12.91 -6.64
CA TYR A 440 26.51 13.06 -5.29
C TYR A 440 26.31 11.71 -4.58
N TYR A 441 25.85 10.67 -5.27
CA TYR A 441 25.77 9.33 -4.68
C TYR A 441 27.14 8.74 -4.35
N LEU A 442 28.16 8.98 -5.19
CA LEU A 442 29.53 8.55 -4.91
C LEU A 442 30.15 9.32 -3.74
N GLU A 443 29.85 10.61 -3.59
CA GLU A 443 30.26 11.40 -2.42
C GLU A 443 29.62 10.87 -1.14
N SER A 444 28.32 10.57 -1.16
CA SER A 444 27.61 9.91 -0.05
C SER A 444 28.23 8.56 0.30
N LEU A 445 28.48 7.72 -0.71
CA LEU A 445 29.11 6.41 -0.51
C LEU A 445 30.51 6.53 0.08
N LYS A 446 31.33 7.45 -0.42
CA LYS A 446 32.68 7.70 0.10
C LYS A 446 32.64 8.15 1.56
N LEU A 447 31.66 8.98 1.92
CA LEU A 447 31.49 9.43 3.29
C LEU A 447 31.18 8.24 4.21
N ASN A 448 30.23 7.39 3.82
CA ASN A 448 29.90 6.18 4.58
C ASN A 448 31.09 5.20 4.68
N GLU A 449 31.85 5.02 3.60
CA GLU A 449 33.07 4.18 3.58
C GLU A 449 34.15 4.70 4.54
N ILE A 450 34.34 6.03 4.65
CA ILE A 450 35.30 6.63 5.60
C ILE A 450 34.91 6.34 7.06
N HIS A 451 33.62 6.18 7.33
CA HIS A 451 33.07 5.96 8.66
C HIS A 451 32.72 4.49 8.94
N ASP A 452 33.13 3.56 8.07
CA ASP A 452 32.80 2.13 8.15
C ASP A 452 31.28 1.84 8.24
N ASP A 453 30.44 2.73 7.72
CA ASP A 453 28.99 2.60 7.74
C ASP A 453 28.49 1.81 6.52
N LEU A 454 28.43 0.49 6.70
CA LEU A 454 27.92 -0.41 5.68
C LEU A 454 26.42 -0.23 5.43
N GLU A 455 25.63 0.08 6.46
CA GLU A 455 24.17 0.22 6.33
C GLU A 455 23.82 1.51 5.59
N GLY A 456 24.44 2.64 5.95
CA GLY A 456 24.28 3.91 5.24
C GLY A 456 24.68 3.84 3.76
N SER A 457 25.55 2.90 3.39
CA SER A 457 25.96 2.67 2.00
C SER A 457 24.88 2.01 1.12
N ILE A 458 23.86 1.38 1.70
CA ILE A 458 22.83 0.62 0.94
C ILE A 458 22.06 1.51 -0.04
N VAL A 459 21.50 2.63 0.43
CA VAL A 459 20.64 3.51 -0.39
C VAL A 459 21.43 4.19 -1.52
N PRO A 460 22.61 4.78 -1.30
CA PRO A 460 23.44 5.32 -2.38
C PRO A 460 23.83 4.27 -3.42
N LEU A 461 24.15 3.04 -3.00
CA LEU A 461 24.47 1.95 -3.93
C LEU A 461 23.25 1.55 -4.77
N LEU A 462 22.06 1.45 -4.17
CA LEU A 462 20.81 1.19 -4.90
C LEU A 462 20.54 2.29 -5.95
N ASN A 463 20.75 3.55 -5.57
CA ASN A 463 20.52 4.70 -6.45
C ASN A 463 21.58 4.81 -7.57
N LEU A 464 22.84 4.48 -7.29
CA LEU A 464 23.88 4.34 -8.31
C LEU A 464 23.52 3.23 -9.30
N GLY A 465 23.13 2.06 -8.79
CA GLY A 465 22.68 0.96 -9.64
C GLY A 465 21.53 1.37 -10.55
N ALA A 466 20.53 2.06 -9.99
CA ALA A 466 19.34 2.50 -10.74
C ALA A 466 19.70 3.54 -11.80
N THR A 467 20.59 4.48 -11.46
CA THR A 467 21.03 5.53 -12.38
C THR A 467 21.86 4.95 -13.53
N TYR A 468 22.78 4.03 -13.26
CA TYR A 468 23.52 3.33 -14.32
C TYR A 468 22.61 2.44 -15.17
N GLY A 469 21.61 1.80 -14.57
CA GLY A 469 20.58 1.05 -15.30
C GLY A 469 19.78 1.94 -16.26
N LYS A 470 19.33 3.12 -15.82
CA LYS A 470 18.67 4.13 -16.68
C LYS A 470 19.56 4.60 -17.84
N MET A 471 20.88 4.62 -17.65
CA MET A 471 21.87 4.94 -18.68
C MET A 471 22.21 3.75 -19.61
N GLY A 472 21.61 2.57 -19.39
CA GLY A 472 21.92 1.35 -20.14
C GLY A 472 23.27 0.71 -19.80
N ASN A 473 23.92 1.10 -18.70
CA ASN A 473 25.18 0.50 -18.25
C ASN A 473 24.91 -0.67 -17.30
N GLN A 474 24.61 -1.83 -17.89
CA GLN A 474 24.28 -3.07 -17.17
C GLN A 474 25.38 -3.49 -16.18
N ASP A 475 26.65 -3.54 -16.61
CA ASP A 475 27.76 -4.04 -15.78
C ASP A 475 27.90 -3.27 -14.47
N LYS A 476 27.85 -1.93 -14.54
CA LYS A 476 27.92 -1.09 -13.34
C LYS A 476 26.68 -1.21 -12.49
N ALA A 477 25.50 -1.28 -13.10
CA ALA A 477 24.26 -1.45 -12.35
C ALA A 477 24.29 -2.73 -11.51
N LEU A 478 24.68 -3.85 -12.13
CA LEU A 478 24.82 -5.15 -11.47
C LEU A 478 25.91 -5.14 -10.39
N ASP A 479 27.06 -4.52 -10.62
CA ASP A 479 28.12 -4.38 -9.60
C ASP A 479 27.61 -3.70 -8.33
N TYR A 480 26.93 -2.54 -8.47
CA TYR A 480 26.40 -1.83 -7.32
C TYR A 480 25.31 -2.61 -6.59
N TYR A 481 24.39 -3.27 -7.30
CA TYR A 481 23.39 -4.11 -6.65
C TYR A 481 23.99 -5.34 -5.97
N GLN A 482 25.02 -5.96 -6.54
CA GLN A 482 25.74 -7.07 -5.89
C GLN A 482 26.46 -6.61 -4.61
N ARG A 483 26.99 -5.39 -4.58
CA ARG A 483 27.53 -4.78 -3.35
C ARG A 483 26.45 -4.64 -2.27
N VAL A 484 25.24 -4.20 -2.64
CA VAL A 484 24.09 -4.17 -1.71
C VAL A 484 23.79 -5.57 -1.18
N ILE A 485 23.68 -6.58 -2.07
CA ILE A 485 23.44 -7.98 -1.68
C ILE A 485 24.50 -8.49 -0.68
N SER A 486 25.77 -8.14 -0.88
CA SER A 486 26.87 -8.50 0.03
C SER A 486 26.69 -7.89 1.43
N ILE A 487 26.26 -6.62 1.51
CA ILE A 487 26.00 -5.92 2.77
C ILE A 487 24.80 -6.52 3.48
N VAL A 488 23.65 -6.61 2.80
CA VAL A 488 22.39 -7.06 3.40
C VAL A 488 22.41 -8.52 3.82
N ASN A 489 23.24 -9.36 3.17
CA ASN A 489 23.47 -10.73 3.64
C ASN A 489 24.25 -10.79 4.98
N LYS A 490 25.06 -9.77 5.30
CA LYS A 490 25.78 -9.68 6.58
C LYS A 490 24.89 -9.12 7.68
N THR A 491 24.04 -8.13 7.36
CA THR A 491 23.17 -7.47 8.34
C THR A 491 21.84 -8.19 8.56
N GLY A 492 21.42 -9.03 7.60
CA GLY A 492 20.12 -9.71 7.64
C GLY A 492 18.96 -8.84 7.11
N ASP A 493 19.26 -7.72 6.44
CA ASP A 493 18.25 -6.81 5.89
C ASP A 493 17.53 -7.41 4.66
N LEU A 494 16.44 -8.11 4.93
CA LEU A 494 15.65 -8.75 3.88
C LEU A 494 14.93 -7.75 2.96
N GLN A 495 14.58 -6.56 3.45
CA GLN A 495 13.84 -5.58 2.65
C GLN A 495 14.72 -5.02 1.53
N HIS A 496 15.91 -4.53 1.86
CA HIS A 496 16.85 -4.05 0.85
C HIS A 496 17.41 -5.18 -0.02
N LYS A 497 17.45 -6.41 0.50
CA LYS A 497 17.75 -7.59 -0.32
C LYS A 497 16.71 -7.82 -1.41
N ALA A 498 15.42 -7.80 -1.07
CA ALA A 498 14.34 -7.93 -2.05
C ALA A 498 14.37 -6.80 -3.09
N GLN A 499 14.67 -5.57 -2.66
CA GLN A 499 14.79 -4.41 -3.55
C GLN A 499 16.00 -4.54 -4.52
N ALA A 500 17.16 -4.97 -4.03
CA ALA A 500 18.33 -5.17 -4.88
C ALA A 500 18.11 -6.30 -5.90
N LEU A 501 17.53 -7.44 -5.49
CA LEU A 501 17.18 -8.53 -6.41
C LEU A 501 16.18 -8.06 -7.47
N MET A 502 15.15 -7.31 -7.06
CA MET A 502 14.19 -6.70 -7.96
C MET A 502 14.88 -5.84 -9.03
N ASN A 503 15.76 -4.93 -8.61
CA ASN A 503 16.44 -4.06 -9.56
C ASN A 503 17.42 -4.80 -10.47
N ILE A 504 18.08 -5.86 -10.00
CA ILE A 504 18.88 -6.76 -10.84
C ILE A 504 17.99 -7.39 -11.92
N GLY A 505 16.79 -7.86 -11.54
CA GLY A 505 15.82 -8.39 -12.50
C GLY A 505 15.41 -7.36 -13.56
N VAL A 506 15.19 -6.10 -13.17
CA VAL A 506 14.88 -5.01 -14.11
C VAL A 506 16.03 -4.77 -15.09
N VAL A 507 17.28 -4.81 -14.61
CA VAL A 507 18.47 -4.67 -15.47
C VAL A 507 18.55 -5.79 -16.50
N TYR A 508 18.40 -7.06 -16.07
CA TYR A 508 18.40 -8.19 -17.01
C TYR A 508 17.24 -8.13 -18.01
N LYS A 509 16.06 -7.72 -17.57
CA LYS A 509 14.90 -7.50 -18.45
C LYS A 509 15.21 -6.44 -19.51
N ALA A 510 15.81 -5.32 -19.12
CA ALA A 510 16.17 -4.25 -20.06
C ALA A 510 17.20 -4.71 -21.12
N SER A 511 18.04 -5.68 -20.78
CA SER A 511 19.00 -6.31 -21.70
C SER A 511 18.42 -7.47 -22.52
N GLY A 512 17.13 -7.82 -22.34
CA GLY A 512 16.46 -8.93 -23.02
C GLY A 512 16.79 -10.32 -22.44
N GLU A 513 17.48 -10.40 -21.30
CA GLU A 513 17.83 -11.63 -20.60
C GLU A 513 16.68 -12.11 -19.70
N ASN A 514 15.54 -12.43 -20.32
CA ASN A 514 14.27 -12.65 -19.64
C ASN A 514 14.28 -13.82 -18.64
N GLU A 515 15.05 -14.88 -18.88
CA GLU A 515 15.15 -16.02 -17.94
C GLU A 515 15.87 -15.65 -16.63
N GLU A 516 16.97 -14.90 -16.71
CA GLU A 516 17.67 -14.41 -15.51
C GLU A 516 16.81 -13.38 -14.76
N ALA A 517 16.18 -12.46 -15.49
CA ALA A 517 15.26 -11.49 -14.91
C ALA A 517 14.14 -12.18 -14.09
N LEU A 518 13.54 -13.24 -14.64
CA LEU A 518 12.48 -14.00 -13.99
C LEU A 518 12.96 -14.60 -12.66
N LYS A 519 14.13 -15.22 -12.64
CA LYS A 519 14.71 -15.81 -11.42
C LYS A 519 14.89 -14.77 -10.30
N PHE A 520 15.41 -13.59 -10.64
CA PHE A 520 15.61 -12.51 -9.67
C PHE A 520 14.29 -11.93 -9.15
N PHE A 521 13.28 -11.76 -10.02
CA PHE A 521 11.95 -11.35 -9.58
C PHE A 521 11.26 -12.38 -8.69
N GLU A 522 11.39 -13.67 -8.99
CA GLU A 522 10.84 -14.75 -8.16
C GLU A 522 11.53 -14.81 -6.78
N ASP A 523 12.84 -14.62 -6.72
CA ASP A 523 13.58 -14.60 -5.46
C ASP A 523 13.23 -13.36 -4.61
N ALA A 524 13.04 -12.19 -5.23
CA ALA A 524 12.51 -11.01 -4.56
C ALA A 524 11.09 -11.27 -4.02
N LEU A 525 10.20 -11.83 -4.85
CA LEU A 525 8.83 -12.16 -4.47
C LEU A 525 8.76 -13.13 -3.28
N LYS A 526 9.66 -14.12 -3.21
CA LYS A 526 9.74 -15.04 -2.05
C LYS A 526 10.06 -14.30 -0.76
N ILE A 527 10.95 -13.30 -0.82
CA ILE A 527 11.28 -12.46 0.33
C ILE A 527 10.10 -11.57 0.68
N ASP A 528 9.45 -10.93 -0.30
CA ASP A 528 8.29 -10.07 -0.05
C ASP A 528 7.12 -10.85 0.56
N ILE A 529 6.91 -12.10 0.13
CA ILE A 529 5.97 -13.05 0.75
C ILE A 529 6.35 -13.31 2.21
N LEU A 530 7.62 -13.55 2.51
CA LEU A 530 8.11 -13.79 3.88
C LEU A 530 7.91 -12.55 4.77
N LEU A 531 8.18 -11.37 4.23
CA LEU A 531 8.06 -10.08 4.89
C LEU A 531 6.64 -9.53 4.96
N GLY A 532 5.66 -10.17 4.30
CA GLY A 532 4.28 -9.69 4.26
C GLY A 532 4.10 -8.36 3.53
N THR A 533 5.06 -7.95 2.70
CA THR A 533 5.06 -6.67 1.98
C THR A 533 4.16 -6.77 0.74
N LEU A 534 2.85 -6.54 0.93
CA LEU A 534 1.83 -6.72 -0.12
C LEU A 534 1.99 -5.77 -1.32
N PRO A 535 2.25 -4.46 -1.15
CA PRO A 535 2.51 -3.57 -2.29
C PRO A 535 3.70 -4.07 -3.11
N GLU A 536 4.76 -4.48 -2.43
CA GLU A 536 5.95 -5.01 -3.06
C GLU A 536 5.67 -6.33 -3.81
N GLN A 537 4.84 -7.23 -3.27
CA GLN A 537 4.38 -8.43 -3.97
C GLN A 537 3.63 -8.09 -5.27
N THR A 538 2.71 -7.11 -5.24
CA THR A 538 1.94 -6.66 -6.41
C THR A 538 2.85 -6.22 -7.54
N VAL A 539 3.83 -5.36 -7.24
CA VAL A 539 4.82 -4.89 -8.22
C VAL A 539 5.58 -6.07 -8.82
N ARG A 540 6.04 -7.03 -8.01
CA ARG A 540 6.84 -8.18 -8.47
C ARG A 540 6.04 -9.11 -9.37
N LEU A 541 4.79 -9.40 -9.01
CA LEU A 541 3.88 -10.18 -9.83
C LEU A 541 3.65 -9.52 -11.19
N ASN A 542 3.54 -8.20 -11.23
CA ASN A 542 3.40 -7.46 -12.49
C ASN A 542 4.62 -7.67 -13.42
N TYR A 543 5.84 -7.47 -12.90
CA TYR A 543 7.05 -7.67 -13.69
C TYR A 543 7.23 -9.12 -14.17
N ILE A 544 6.85 -10.11 -13.36
CA ILE A 544 6.85 -11.51 -13.77
C ILE A 544 5.83 -11.76 -14.89
N GLY A 545 4.62 -11.19 -14.78
CA GLY A 545 3.61 -11.28 -15.83
C GLY A 545 4.09 -10.68 -17.15
N LEU A 546 4.73 -9.50 -17.12
CA LEU A 546 5.34 -8.87 -18.28
C LEU A 546 6.41 -9.75 -18.94
N LEU A 547 7.27 -10.41 -18.15
CA LEU A 547 8.27 -11.33 -18.70
C LEU A 547 7.63 -12.54 -19.38
N TYR A 548 6.61 -13.15 -18.78
CA TYR A 548 5.92 -14.26 -19.42
C TYR A 548 5.22 -13.84 -20.71
N GLN A 549 4.67 -12.61 -20.77
CA GLN A 549 4.11 -12.04 -21.99
C GLN A 549 5.19 -11.88 -23.07
N GLU A 550 6.38 -11.36 -22.73
CA GLU A 550 7.50 -11.22 -23.66
C GLU A 550 8.06 -12.58 -24.13
N LEU A 551 7.99 -13.61 -23.29
CA LEU A 551 8.35 -14.99 -23.61
C LEU A 551 7.27 -15.74 -24.42
N GLY A 552 6.08 -15.14 -24.59
CA GLY A 552 4.95 -15.74 -25.32
C GLY A 552 4.11 -16.74 -24.53
N ASP A 553 4.34 -16.88 -23.21
CA ASP A 553 3.52 -17.70 -22.31
C ASP A 553 2.38 -16.84 -21.73
N TYR A 554 1.40 -16.52 -22.57
CA TYR A 554 0.33 -15.60 -22.24
C TYR A 554 -0.60 -16.11 -21.11
N ASP A 555 -0.75 -17.42 -20.97
CA ASP A 555 -1.54 -18.03 -19.89
C ASP A 555 -0.90 -17.74 -18.52
N LYS A 556 0.43 -17.89 -18.41
CA LYS A 556 1.15 -17.51 -17.18
C LYS A 556 1.15 -16.01 -16.98
N ALA A 557 1.30 -15.21 -18.04
CA ALA A 557 1.22 -13.76 -17.92
C ALA A 557 -0.12 -13.34 -17.28
N LEU A 558 -1.23 -13.89 -17.77
CA LEU A 558 -2.56 -13.68 -17.19
C LEU A 558 -2.67 -14.18 -15.74
N ASP A 559 -2.12 -15.36 -15.38
CA ASP A 559 -2.12 -15.83 -13.97
C ASP A 559 -1.43 -14.82 -13.05
N PHE A 560 -0.23 -14.37 -13.41
CA PHE A 560 0.55 -13.44 -12.61
C PHE A 560 -0.10 -12.05 -12.53
N PHE A 561 -0.61 -11.52 -13.65
CA PHE A 561 -1.35 -10.26 -13.64
C PHE A 561 -2.62 -10.35 -12.79
N ASN A 562 -3.39 -11.43 -12.89
CA ASN A 562 -4.61 -11.61 -12.08
C ASN A 562 -4.29 -11.76 -10.58
N ARG A 563 -3.20 -12.44 -10.22
CA ARG A 563 -2.73 -12.51 -8.83
C ARG A 563 -2.29 -11.14 -8.31
N GLY A 564 -1.60 -10.37 -9.14
CA GLY A 564 -1.26 -8.97 -8.83
C GLY A 564 -2.52 -8.12 -8.66
N LEU A 565 -3.50 -8.27 -9.56
CA LEU A 565 -4.75 -7.51 -9.55
C LEU A 565 -5.58 -7.83 -8.31
N TYR A 566 -5.60 -9.12 -7.93
CA TYR A 566 -6.17 -9.56 -6.68
C TYR A 566 -5.49 -8.85 -5.50
N LEU A 567 -4.16 -8.91 -5.38
CA LEU A 567 -3.45 -8.23 -4.28
C LEU A 567 -3.67 -6.71 -4.28
N ALA A 568 -3.59 -6.05 -5.44
CA ALA A 568 -3.85 -4.62 -5.59
C ALA A 568 -5.27 -4.26 -5.13
N THR A 569 -6.26 -5.09 -5.48
CA THR A 569 -7.64 -4.93 -5.01
C THR A 569 -7.74 -5.15 -3.49
N GLU A 570 -7.02 -6.13 -2.95
CA GLU A 570 -7.02 -6.40 -1.51
C GLU A 570 -6.33 -5.28 -0.72
N ILE A 571 -5.35 -4.58 -1.27
CA ILE A 571 -4.74 -3.42 -0.59
C ILE A 571 -5.31 -2.08 -1.04
N ASN A 572 -6.33 -2.09 -1.91
CA ASN A 572 -6.91 -0.92 -2.58
C ASN A 572 -5.89 -0.01 -3.28
N ASP A 573 -4.74 -0.54 -3.69
CA ASP A 573 -3.76 0.18 -4.50
C ASP A 573 -4.35 0.41 -5.91
N TYR A 574 -5.03 1.55 -6.08
CA TYR A 574 -5.72 1.90 -7.32
C TYR A 574 -4.73 2.11 -8.46
N GLU A 575 -3.51 2.60 -8.18
CA GLU A 575 -2.47 2.78 -9.19
C GLU A 575 -2.04 1.45 -9.80
N SER A 576 -1.66 0.50 -8.96
CA SER A 576 -1.33 -0.86 -9.42
C SER A 576 -2.54 -1.54 -10.07
N LYS A 577 -3.74 -1.36 -9.52
CA LYS A 577 -4.97 -1.97 -10.06
C LYS A 577 -5.27 -1.48 -11.48
N VAL A 578 -5.19 -0.18 -11.71
CA VAL A 578 -5.37 0.43 -13.03
C VAL A 578 -4.29 -0.04 -14.01
N SER A 579 -3.03 -0.07 -13.58
CA SER A 579 -1.91 -0.57 -14.40
C SER A 579 -2.12 -2.03 -14.81
N LEU A 580 -2.53 -2.90 -13.87
CA LEU A 580 -2.75 -4.32 -14.13
C LEU A 580 -3.97 -4.57 -15.02
N LEU A 581 -5.09 -3.88 -14.79
CA LEU A 581 -6.25 -3.94 -15.68
C LEU A 581 -5.89 -3.48 -17.10
N HIS A 582 -5.10 -2.42 -17.22
CA HIS A 582 -4.62 -1.94 -18.51
C HIS A 582 -3.75 -2.98 -19.22
N MET A 583 -2.82 -3.62 -18.51
CA MET A 583 -1.96 -4.68 -19.07
C MET A 583 -2.75 -5.93 -19.46
N ILE A 584 -3.72 -6.36 -18.64
CA ILE A 584 -4.63 -7.48 -18.94
C ILE A 584 -5.45 -7.14 -20.19
N GLY A 585 -5.99 -5.92 -20.29
CA GLY A 585 -6.73 -5.46 -21.46
C GLY A 585 -5.90 -5.48 -22.73
N ASN A 586 -4.66 -4.96 -22.67
CA ASN A 586 -3.72 -4.98 -23.79
C ASN A 586 -3.38 -6.41 -24.22
N LEU A 587 -3.21 -7.33 -23.28
CA LEU A 587 -2.91 -8.73 -23.57
C LEU A 587 -4.11 -9.42 -24.24
N TYR A 588 -5.34 -9.18 -23.79
CA TYR A 588 -6.52 -9.71 -24.46
C TYR A 588 -6.72 -9.15 -25.86
N ALA A 589 -6.49 -7.86 -26.08
CA ALA A 589 -6.53 -7.24 -27.41
C ALA A 589 -5.50 -7.88 -28.35
N PHE A 590 -4.28 -8.11 -27.87
CA PHE A 590 -3.25 -8.82 -28.62
C PHE A 590 -3.69 -10.25 -29.01
N LEU A 591 -4.44 -10.92 -28.14
CA LEU A 591 -5.02 -12.23 -28.39
C LEU A 591 -6.32 -12.19 -29.23
N ASN A 592 -6.71 -11.02 -29.75
CA ASN A 592 -7.96 -10.76 -30.48
C ASN A 592 -9.23 -11.08 -29.68
N ASN A 593 -9.18 -10.94 -28.35
CA ASN A 593 -10.34 -11.03 -27.47
C ASN A 593 -10.80 -9.62 -27.06
N GLU A 594 -11.48 -8.95 -27.98
CA GLU A 594 -11.90 -7.54 -27.81
C GLU A 594 -12.92 -7.33 -26.69
N GLU A 595 -13.76 -8.34 -26.40
CA GLU A 595 -14.74 -8.26 -25.31
C GLU A 595 -14.04 -8.13 -23.96
N GLU A 596 -13.10 -9.01 -23.67
CA GLU A 596 -12.32 -8.97 -22.43
C GLU A 596 -11.38 -7.75 -22.39
N ALA A 597 -10.79 -7.37 -23.53
CA ALA A 597 -9.94 -6.19 -23.61
C ALA A 597 -10.70 -4.92 -23.20
N THR A 598 -11.86 -4.70 -23.84
CA THR A 598 -12.72 -3.54 -23.60
C THR A 598 -13.21 -3.52 -22.16
N ASN A 599 -13.68 -4.65 -21.62
CA ASN A 599 -14.13 -4.75 -20.24
C ASN A 599 -13.03 -4.36 -19.23
N ASN A 600 -11.79 -4.82 -19.43
CA ASN A 600 -10.68 -4.47 -18.54
C ASN A 600 -10.29 -2.98 -18.65
N TRP A 601 -10.23 -2.42 -19.85
CA TRP A 601 -9.95 -1.00 -20.05
C TRP A 601 -11.04 -0.09 -19.49
N GLU A 602 -12.33 -0.43 -19.66
CA GLU A 602 -13.44 0.34 -19.09
C GLU A 602 -13.42 0.32 -17.57
N ASN A 603 -13.13 -0.83 -16.96
CA ASN A 603 -12.94 -0.93 -15.50
C ASN A 603 -11.77 -0.07 -15.02
N ALA A 604 -10.66 -0.04 -15.76
CA ALA A 604 -9.52 0.82 -15.45
C ALA A 604 -9.87 2.32 -15.59
N LEU A 605 -10.56 2.72 -16.66
CA LEU A 605 -11.01 4.10 -16.89
C LEU A 605 -11.95 4.59 -15.80
N LYS A 606 -12.89 3.73 -15.35
CA LYS A 606 -13.80 4.06 -14.26
C LYS A 606 -13.04 4.40 -12.98
N ILE A 607 -12.03 3.60 -12.62
CA ILE A 607 -11.19 3.89 -11.45
C ILE A 607 -10.42 5.19 -11.66
N CYS A 608 -9.88 5.43 -12.86
CA CYS A 608 -9.17 6.68 -13.14
C CYS A 608 -10.08 7.92 -12.98
N GLU A 609 -11.37 7.80 -13.30
CA GLU A 609 -12.34 8.87 -13.10
C GLU A 609 -12.71 9.06 -11.64
N GLU A 610 -12.84 7.98 -10.88
CA GLU A 610 -13.12 8.02 -9.44
C GLU A 610 -11.94 8.60 -8.63
N GLN A 611 -10.70 8.34 -9.04
CA GLN A 611 -9.47 8.71 -8.33
C GLN A 611 -8.67 9.86 -8.99
N ASP A 612 -9.24 10.53 -10.00
CA ASP A 612 -8.60 11.62 -10.76
C ASP A 612 -7.19 11.27 -11.30
N MET A 613 -7.02 10.03 -11.78
CA MET A 613 -5.75 9.50 -12.31
C MET A 613 -5.57 9.87 -13.78
N ILE A 614 -5.28 11.14 -14.03
CA ILE A 614 -5.33 11.72 -15.37
C ILE A 614 -4.31 11.07 -16.34
N HIS A 615 -3.10 10.76 -15.87
CA HIS A 615 -2.04 10.20 -16.71
C HIS A 615 -2.39 8.77 -17.18
N ASN A 616 -2.89 7.93 -16.27
CA ASN A 616 -3.32 6.58 -16.60
C ASN A 616 -4.50 6.60 -17.58
N LYS A 617 -5.43 7.53 -17.42
CA LYS A 617 -6.56 7.72 -18.34
C LYS A 617 -6.12 7.97 -19.78
N ILE A 618 -5.11 8.83 -19.99
CA ILE A 618 -4.53 9.11 -21.31
C ILE A 618 -3.97 7.81 -21.93
N ASN A 619 -3.16 7.07 -21.16
CA ASN A 619 -2.52 5.84 -21.63
C ASN A 619 -3.51 4.75 -22.02
N ILE A 620 -4.59 4.60 -21.25
CA ILE A 620 -5.64 3.61 -21.53
C ILE A 620 -6.41 4.00 -22.80
N LEU A 621 -6.85 5.25 -22.92
CA LEU A 621 -7.55 5.74 -24.11
C LEU A 621 -6.68 5.58 -25.37
N ASN A 622 -5.38 5.86 -25.27
CA ASN A 622 -4.43 5.67 -26.37
C ASN A 622 -4.30 4.20 -26.77
N SER A 623 -4.28 3.28 -25.79
CA SER A 623 -4.19 1.84 -26.06
C SER A 623 -5.47 1.30 -26.72
N MET A 624 -6.64 1.75 -26.24
CA MET A 624 -7.93 1.44 -26.87
C MET A 624 -7.98 1.97 -28.31
N GLY A 625 -7.56 3.22 -28.53
CA GLY A 625 -7.53 3.84 -29.87
C GLY A 625 -6.59 3.11 -30.83
N SER A 626 -5.43 2.67 -30.32
CA SER A 626 -4.48 1.85 -31.09
C SER A 626 -5.06 0.48 -31.45
N SER A 627 -5.79 -0.15 -30.53
CA SER A 627 -6.50 -1.41 -30.82
C SER A 627 -7.55 -1.22 -31.92
N ALA A 628 -8.41 -0.19 -31.77
CA ALA A 628 -9.43 0.15 -32.77
C ALA A 628 -8.82 0.42 -34.15
N TYR A 629 -7.68 1.14 -34.20
CA TYR A 629 -6.94 1.38 -35.43
C TYR A 629 -6.46 0.07 -36.09
N ASN A 630 -5.89 -0.85 -35.31
CA ASN A 630 -5.40 -2.14 -35.82
C ASN A 630 -6.53 -3.03 -36.36
N LEU A 631 -7.74 -2.90 -35.82
CA LEU A 631 -8.94 -3.59 -36.31
C LEU A 631 -9.57 -2.92 -37.54
N GLY A 632 -9.10 -1.72 -37.92
CA GLY A 632 -9.66 -0.92 -39.02
C GLY A 632 -10.87 -0.07 -38.62
N ASN A 633 -11.18 0.05 -37.34
CA ASN A 633 -12.25 0.90 -36.81
C ASN A 633 -11.73 2.33 -36.63
N TYR A 634 -11.49 3.01 -37.75
CA TYR A 634 -10.82 4.32 -37.74
C TYR A 634 -11.61 5.44 -37.06
N ASP A 635 -12.95 5.41 -37.14
CA ASP A 635 -13.80 6.40 -36.48
C ASP A 635 -13.69 6.29 -34.95
N ASP A 636 -13.75 5.08 -34.41
CA ASP A 636 -13.58 4.81 -32.97
C ASP A 636 -12.17 5.19 -32.50
N ALA A 637 -11.15 4.88 -33.30
CA ALA A 637 -9.76 5.25 -33.00
C ALA A 637 -9.60 6.78 -32.90
N LEU A 638 -10.16 7.52 -33.86
CA LEU A 638 -10.14 8.99 -33.83
C LEU A 638 -10.90 9.54 -32.62
N GLU A 639 -12.05 8.98 -32.26
CA GLU A 639 -12.79 9.40 -31.06
C GLU A 639 -11.93 9.24 -29.80
N LEU A 640 -11.31 8.07 -29.63
CA LEU A 640 -10.48 7.73 -28.47
C LEU A 640 -9.23 8.62 -28.39
N PHE A 641 -8.53 8.86 -29.50
CA PHE A 641 -7.37 9.76 -29.52
C PHE A 641 -7.76 11.21 -29.26
N ASN A 642 -8.90 11.70 -29.75
CA ASN A 642 -9.38 13.05 -29.44
C ASN A 642 -9.75 13.19 -27.96
N ARG A 643 -10.44 12.21 -27.38
CA ARG A 643 -10.73 12.20 -25.93
C ARG A 643 -9.44 12.23 -25.10
N SER A 644 -8.43 11.48 -25.53
CA SER A 644 -7.12 11.48 -24.87
C SER A 644 -6.39 12.84 -25.02
N LEU A 645 -6.44 13.44 -26.22
CA LEU A 645 -5.88 14.78 -26.49
C LEU A 645 -6.51 15.86 -25.62
N GLU A 646 -7.84 15.86 -25.45
CA GLU A 646 -8.53 16.81 -24.58
C GLU A 646 -8.03 16.74 -23.14
N VAL A 647 -7.76 15.53 -22.66
CA VAL A 647 -7.24 15.31 -21.31
C VAL A 647 -5.78 15.79 -21.21
N ALA A 648 -4.93 15.46 -22.20
CA ALA A 648 -3.55 15.92 -22.28
C ALA A 648 -3.43 17.46 -22.33
N GLN A 649 -4.33 18.13 -23.07
CA GLN A 649 -4.38 19.59 -23.15
C GLN A 649 -4.77 20.24 -21.82
N ARG A 650 -5.65 19.62 -21.03
CA ARG A 650 -6.04 20.14 -19.70
C ARG A 650 -4.88 20.13 -18.71
N ILE A 651 -4.02 19.11 -18.76
CA ILE A 651 -2.84 19.02 -17.89
C ILE A 651 -1.64 19.83 -18.41
N GLY A 652 -1.65 20.17 -19.70
CA GLY A 652 -0.56 20.93 -20.34
C GLY A 652 0.72 20.11 -20.54
N ASP A 653 0.63 18.78 -20.52
CA ASP A 653 1.78 17.91 -20.79
C ASP A 653 2.02 17.86 -22.30
N LYS A 654 3.10 18.52 -22.73
CA LYS A 654 3.47 18.63 -24.13
C LYS A 654 3.73 17.27 -24.78
N ASN A 655 4.30 16.31 -24.05
CA ASN A 655 4.66 15.01 -24.62
C ASN A 655 3.41 14.22 -25.00
N PHE A 656 2.42 14.16 -24.11
CA PHE A 656 1.15 13.51 -24.42
C PHE A 656 0.40 14.23 -25.54
N ILE A 657 0.41 15.57 -25.58
CA ILE A 657 -0.23 16.33 -26.66
C ILE A 657 0.39 15.98 -28.01
N ILE A 658 1.73 15.92 -28.09
CA ILE A 658 2.47 15.55 -29.30
C ILE A 658 2.11 14.11 -29.72
N GLU A 659 2.11 13.18 -28.78
CA GLU A 659 1.77 11.78 -29.04
C GLU A 659 0.35 11.65 -29.61
N MET A 660 -0.63 12.35 -29.02
CA MET A 660 -2.01 12.27 -29.46
C MET A 660 -2.23 12.88 -30.84
N TYR A 661 -1.61 14.02 -31.14
CA TYR A 661 -1.65 14.57 -32.50
C TYR A 661 -0.98 13.64 -33.51
N ASN A 662 0.10 12.95 -33.13
CA ASN A 662 0.74 11.98 -34.00
C ASN A 662 -0.18 10.79 -34.29
N SER A 663 -0.83 10.24 -33.26
CA SER A 663 -1.82 9.15 -33.44
C SER A 663 -2.98 9.58 -34.34
N ILE A 664 -3.54 10.77 -34.12
CA ILE A 664 -4.60 11.33 -34.99
C ILE A 664 -4.10 11.48 -36.43
N ALA A 665 -2.88 11.99 -36.65
CA ALA A 665 -2.32 12.16 -37.98
C ALA A 665 -2.16 10.83 -38.72
N VAL A 666 -1.68 9.79 -38.02
CA VAL A 666 -1.52 8.44 -38.58
C VAL A 666 -2.87 7.86 -39.01
N VAL A 667 -3.90 7.94 -38.15
CA VAL A 667 -5.24 7.46 -38.53
C VAL A 667 -5.79 8.26 -39.71
N SER A 668 -5.63 9.58 -39.67
CA SER A 668 -6.10 10.49 -40.73
C SER A 668 -5.47 10.15 -42.07
N HIS A 669 -4.17 9.83 -42.08
CA HIS A 669 -3.47 9.40 -43.29
C HIS A 669 -4.02 8.07 -43.82
N SER A 670 -4.34 7.13 -42.92
CA SER A 670 -4.92 5.81 -43.29
C SER A 670 -6.32 5.93 -43.89
N ILE A 671 -7.12 6.92 -43.48
CA ILE A 671 -8.44 7.23 -44.07
C ILE A 671 -8.37 8.28 -45.20
N GLN A 672 -7.18 8.70 -45.62
CA GLN A 672 -6.94 9.71 -46.66
C GLN A 672 -7.48 11.12 -46.34
N ASP A 673 -7.67 11.45 -45.06
CA ASP A 673 -7.93 12.81 -44.58
C ASP A 673 -6.58 13.54 -44.40
N TYR A 674 -5.96 13.88 -45.52
CA TYR A 674 -4.64 14.52 -45.53
C TYR A 674 -4.64 15.93 -44.96
N GLU A 675 -5.77 16.63 -45.00
CA GLU A 675 -5.94 17.94 -44.36
C GLU A 675 -5.77 17.83 -42.84
N ARG A 676 -6.47 16.88 -42.21
CA ARG A 676 -6.37 16.65 -40.77
C ARG A 676 -4.99 16.16 -40.36
N ALA A 677 -4.38 15.28 -41.16
CA ALA A 677 -3.02 14.82 -40.94
C ALA A 677 -2.01 15.98 -40.96
N TYR A 678 -2.07 16.82 -41.99
CA TYR A 678 -1.24 18.01 -42.10
C TYR A 678 -1.40 18.95 -40.90
N ASN A 679 -2.64 19.29 -40.54
CA ASN A 679 -2.93 20.18 -39.42
C ASN A 679 -2.41 19.61 -38.08
N SER A 680 -2.49 18.29 -37.89
CA SER A 680 -1.98 17.63 -36.68
C SER A 680 -0.46 17.71 -36.59
N TYR A 681 0.26 17.48 -37.70
CA TYR A 681 1.72 17.65 -37.73
C TYR A 681 2.16 19.10 -37.53
N LEU A 682 1.38 20.06 -38.03
CA LEU A 682 1.63 21.48 -37.81
C LEU A 682 1.56 21.85 -36.31
N MET A 683 0.59 21.29 -35.56
CA MET A 683 0.49 21.48 -34.11
C MET A 683 1.69 20.86 -33.38
N ILE A 684 2.14 19.67 -33.79
CA ILE A 684 3.33 19.04 -33.21
C ILE A 684 4.57 19.93 -33.41
N LEU A 685 4.79 20.42 -34.62
CA LEU A 685 5.96 21.26 -34.93
C LEU A 685 5.91 22.60 -34.21
N ASP A 686 4.73 23.17 -33.94
CA ASP A 686 4.59 24.37 -33.11
C ASP A 686 5.05 24.12 -31.66
N LEU A 687 4.69 22.97 -31.09
CA LEU A 687 5.09 22.57 -29.73
C LEU A 687 6.60 22.32 -29.61
N LEU A 688 7.24 21.85 -30.70
CA LEU A 688 8.67 21.56 -30.76
C LEU A 688 9.56 22.78 -31.08
N LYS A 689 9.00 23.98 -31.29
CA LYS A 689 9.77 25.18 -31.70
C LYS A 689 10.90 25.55 -30.74
N ASP A 690 10.70 25.30 -29.44
CA ASP A 690 11.63 25.67 -28.37
C ASP A 690 12.47 24.48 -27.86
N GLU A 691 12.42 23.32 -28.51
CA GLU A 691 13.12 22.11 -28.07
C GLU A 691 14.40 21.82 -28.87
N ASP A 692 15.44 21.35 -28.16
CA ASP A 692 16.71 20.91 -28.77
C ASP A 692 16.62 19.54 -29.47
N ASN A 693 15.45 18.88 -29.50
CA ASN A 693 15.25 17.58 -30.14
C ASN A 693 15.08 17.71 -31.66
N ILE A 694 16.19 18.01 -32.33
CA ILE A 694 16.26 18.20 -33.78
C ILE A 694 15.84 16.95 -34.57
N GLU A 695 16.06 15.75 -34.03
CA GLU A 695 15.67 14.48 -34.68
C GLU A 695 14.14 14.33 -34.77
N SER A 696 13.43 14.56 -33.66
CA SER A 696 11.97 14.51 -33.64
C SER A 696 11.36 15.56 -34.56
N LYS A 697 11.94 16.77 -34.57
CA LYS A 697 11.53 17.82 -35.50
C LYS A 697 11.65 17.38 -36.97
N ALA A 698 12.79 16.77 -37.36
CA ALA A 698 13.01 16.30 -38.73
C ALA A 698 12.01 15.21 -39.14
N LYS A 699 11.70 14.27 -38.24
CA LYS A 699 10.70 13.21 -38.45
C LYS A 699 9.32 13.79 -38.79
N TYR A 700 8.87 14.77 -38.01
CA TYR A 700 7.56 15.38 -38.21
C TYR A 700 7.53 16.33 -39.42
N LEU A 701 8.63 17.01 -39.75
CA LEU A 701 8.75 17.79 -41.00
C LEU A 701 8.56 16.90 -42.23
N ARG A 702 9.22 15.74 -42.29
CA ARG A 702 9.03 14.78 -43.40
C ARG A 702 7.57 14.34 -43.52
N SER A 703 6.96 13.93 -42.40
CA SER A 703 5.57 13.44 -42.37
C SER A 703 4.56 14.54 -42.73
N MET A 704 4.81 15.77 -42.27
CA MET A 704 4.03 16.96 -42.61
C MET A 704 4.11 17.25 -44.12
N ALA A 705 5.30 17.20 -44.72
CA ALA A 705 5.48 17.50 -46.14
C ALA A 705 4.73 16.51 -47.05
N ILE A 706 4.78 15.23 -46.72
CA ILE A 706 4.03 14.18 -47.45
C ILE A 706 2.52 14.41 -47.34
N SER A 707 2.04 14.72 -46.13
CA SER A 707 0.62 15.01 -45.89
C SER A 707 0.18 16.29 -46.59
N TYR A 708 1.03 17.32 -46.57
CA TYR A 708 0.81 18.60 -47.23
C TYR A 708 0.69 18.42 -48.74
N TYR A 709 1.65 17.74 -49.39
CA TYR A 709 1.59 17.46 -50.82
C TYR A 709 0.32 16.68 -51.18
N SER A 710 -0.01 15.64 -50.41
CA SER A 710 -1.21 14.83 -50.63
C SER A 710 -2.50 15.66 -50.54
N TYR A 711 -2.54 16.65 -49.64
CA TYR A 711 -3.67 17.57 -49.45
C TYR A 711 -3.75 18.68 -50.51
N THR A 712 -2.65 19.40 -50.77
CA THR A 712 -2.65 20.64 -51.58
C THR A 712 -2.20 20.44 -53.02
N GLN A 713 -1.49 19.35 -53.32
CA GLN A 713 -0.77 19.11 -54.57
C GLN A 713 0.30 20.16 -54.88
N ASP A 714 0.73 20.95 -53.88
CA ASP A 714 1.82 21.92 -54.00
C ASP A 714 3.17 21.23 -53.74
N GLY A 715 3.80 20.80 -54.83
CA GLY A 715 5.10 20.16 -54.79
C GLY A 715 6.25 21.08 -54.41
N GLU A 716 6.17 22.39 -54.71
CA GLU A 716 7.26 23.32 -54.41
C GLU A 716 7.45 23.48 -52.90
N MET A 717 6.36 23.77 -52.19
CA MET A 717 6.40 23.94 -50.74
C MET A 717 6.66 22.60 -50.01
N ALA A 718 6.12 21.49 -50.51
CA ALA A 718 6.41 20.16 -49.95
C ALA A 718 7.91 19.81 -50.04
N ILE A 719 8.55 20.08 -51.20
CA ILE A 719 9.98 19.85 -51.40
C ILE A 719 10.82 20.76 -50.50
N GLU A 720 10.38 22.00 -50.27
CA GLU A 720 11.08 22.91 -49.35
C GLU A 720 11.10 22.36 -47.92
N ILE A 721 9.96 21.88 -47.42
CA ILE A 721 9.85 21.26 -46.09
C ILE A 721 10.69 19.97 -46.02
N LEU A 722 10.68 19.14 -47.07
CA LEU A 722 11.50 17.92 -47.13
C LEU A 722 13.00 18.23 -47.13
N LYS A 723 13.44 19.30 -47.78
CA LYS A 723 14.84 19.74 -47.74
C LYS A 723 15.26 20.19 -46.34
N GLU A 724 14.38 20.88 -45.60
CA GLU A 724 14.64 21.21 -44.20
C GLU A 724 14.86 19.94 -43.36
N ALA A 725 13.97 18.94 -43.49
CA ALA A 725 14.13 17.65 -42.82
C ALA A 725 15.44 16.95 -43.24
N GLN A 726 15.77 16.98 -44.54
CA GLN A 726 16.97 16.36 -45.10
C GLN A 726 18.26 16.97 -44.52
N GLU A 727 18.33 18.30 -44.40
CA GLU A 727 19.48 18.99 -43.82
C GLU A 727 19.70 18.58 -42.36
N ILE A 728 18.62 18.38 -41.61
CA ILE A 728 18.72 17.96 -40.20
C ILE A 728 19.24 16.51 -40.12
N TYR A 729 18.69 15.58 -40.90
CA TYR A 729 19.18 14.20 -40.92
C TYR A 729 20.63 14.09 -41.43
N GLU A 730 21.06 14.98 -42.33
CA GLU A 730 22.46 15.09 -42.75
C GLU A 730 23.38 15.52 -41.60
N ARG A 731 22.95 16.48 -40.77
CA ARG A 731 23.70 16.86 -39.55
C ARG A 731 23.75 15.75 -38.51
N LEU A 732 22.69 14.94 -38.43
CA LEU A 732 22.60 13.79 -37.53
C LEU A 732 23.39 12.56 -38.04
N GLY A 733 23.81 12.55 -39.30
CA GLY A 733 24.54 11.43 -39.90
C GLY A 733 23.66 10.23 -40.29
N ASP A 734 22.33 10.40 -40.34
CA ASP A 734 21.39 9.35 -40.76
C ASP A 734 21.29 9.27 -42.29
N ALA A 735 22.22 8.53 -42.88
CA ALA A 735 22.29 8.35 -44.32
C ALA A 735 21.09 7.58 -44.91
N GLN A 736 20.42 6.74 -44.11
CA GLN A 736 19.29 5.95 -44.57
C GLN A 736 18.07 6.84 -44.76
N THR A 737 17.66 7.57 -43.72
CA THR A 737 16.48 8.44 -43.77
C THR A 737 16.69 9.58 -44.77
N LYS A 738 17.93 10.06 -44.93
CA LYS A 738 18.29 11.02 -45.98
C LYS A 738 17.98 10.51 -47.39
N GLU A 739 18.32 9.25 -47.69
CA GLU A 739 18.06 8.66 -49.01
C GLU A 739 16.57 8.39 -49.22
N GLU A 740 15.83 8.06 -48.15
CA GLU A 740 14.37 7.97 -48.19
C GLU A 740 13.73 9.33 -48.53
N ILE A 741 14.11 10.40 -47.84
CA ILE A 741 13.62 11.77 -48.14
C ILE A 741 13.96 12.17 -49.57
N LYS A 742 15.14 11.79 -50.07
CA LYS A 742 15.51 12.05 -51.46
C LYS A 742 14.58 11.34 -52.45
N LYS A 743 14.19 10.10 -52.17
CA LYS A 743 13.17 9.39 -52.97
C LYS A 743 11.81 10.07 -52.90
N ASP A 744 11.41 10.55 -51.72
CA ASP A 744 10.16 11.29 -51.56
C ASP A 744 10.17 12.58 -52.42
N ILE A 745 11.29 13.33 -52.42
CA ILE A 745 11.48 14.50 -53.28
C ILE A 745 11.42 14.13 -54.76
N GLU A 746 12.15 13.09 -55.19
CA GLU A 746 12.15 12.62 -56.58
C GLU A 746 10.75 12.18 -57.03
N GLN A 747 9.97 11.56 -56.14
CA GLN A 747 8.60 11.13 -56.41
C GLN A 747 7.66 12.33 -56.60
N ILE A 748 7.75 13.35 -55.73
CA ILE A 748 6.97 14.59 -55.84
C ILE A 748 7.34 15.37 -57.11
N GLN A 749 8.61 15.33 -57.53
CA GLN A 749 9.07 16.00 -58.76
C GLN A 749 8.60 15.30 -60.05
N TYR A 750 8.26 14.01 -59.97
CA TYR A 750 7.86 13.20 -61.13
C TYR A 750 6.35 13.18 -61.35
N GLN A 751 5.56 13.49 -60.32
CA GLN A 751 4.10 13.59 -60.33
C GLN A 751 3.66 15.01 -60.67
#